data_AF-A0A497I1U1-F1
#
_entry.id   AF-A0A497I1U1-F1
#
_cell.length_a   1.000
_cell.length_b   1.000
_cell.length_c   1.000
_cell.angle_alpha   90.00
_cell.angle_beta   90.00
_cell.angle_gamma   90.00
#
_symmetry.space_group_name_H-M   'P 1'
#
loop_
_entity.id
_entity.type
_entity.pdbx_description
1 polymer ?
#
loop_
_entity_poly.entity_id
_entity_poly.type
_entity_poly.pdbx_seq_one_letter_code
_entity_poly.pdbx_strand_id
1 'polypeptide(L)'
;MVFIEPILTERLKKDISGFKAKYFGIQDEKNLLDVIITTKTNGNMDVIEKKIEKFSIGEIKEYSFINSLFFKIKKVDFDKIKKIRDIQGIYDGIGSIKHCLNESVPMIRSHDVIELPSIIPSTDVYLDGKGINVGIIDTGIDYHHPDFGDRIKEIVDFTNDNKKIDLNGHGTHVAGIIGGSGDLSDGKYKGIAPNINFYVAKALGSKGWGARTWILDAIQWIVKKRVDVVNMSLGNDSAANDGMSPETRAVDWAVEQGITFVTAVGNEGASPDGFMYGSGTVTPPGDTINGISVGAVDKSLKLADFSSRGPTSDGREKPDVVAPGVNICSTKLNGEYMPMSGTSMAAPHVTGTAALLIQLYKELYSRKVIHNILTPTDIKRAIKAGAIDLGFDGNSQGTGIVNIPASANWLQYKKFSSIKLTNKIEPKNVNEKIKKEFRGKIVRKDLVYTLQIERLPRYISEYLLTRFCENGITTKCTKKLQRFIKEYFPKDEDKNIIKKKLKDNGYCEIFDELRAFVDLEKNASFVSIPRIGISRARISDNLLNNYENLLRAGIWGIAHINYDPTDKIKLNVSDFIPYQVSQIDIEEYVAKRENFSKKEWINLLINTLGLNPRRFNHRKKVLILSRLLPLIEDRLFMIEVGPKGTGKSYLFENISFYSKVVAGGKISRANLFYNLNTKKTGLLCLRDCIVFDEINRIEFTDKDELMAMLKVYMANGFFTVGKTTFSSYASMMLLGNILIKNKIPAKKYYLDILPNAMQESAFYDRINGIIPGWEIDKIGDPRVYLSYNYGFISDYFSQIVHKFRNINLVSQYKITLDTESNSKDSIVSVRDVKSIKKIINGLLKILYPNANVSDNDLKELLNLAIEYRQRIYDQMSIIDEGEFPPKKIVGWIE
;
A
#
# COMPACT_ATOMS: atom_id res chain seq x y z
N MET A 1 41.93 -6.01 -19.18
CA MET A 1 42.67 -6.94 -18.30
C MET A 1 42.90 -6.25 -16.96
N VAL A 2 42.22 -6.71 -15.92
CA VAL A 2 42.62 -6.56 -14.51
C VAL A 2 42.24 -7.88 -13.86
N PHE A 3 43.17 -8.56 -13.20
CA PHE A 3 42.88 -9.77 -12.43
C PHE A 3 42.37 -9.37 -11.05
N ILE A 4 41.41 -10.12 -10.52
CA ILE A 4 41.05 -10.12 -9.11
C ILE A 4 41.12 -11.58 -8.67
N GLU A 5 42.08 -11.91 -7.82
CA GLU A 5 42.19 -13.23 -7.20
C GLU A 5 41.17 -13.37 -6.06
N PRO A 6 40.45 -14.49 -5.93
CA PRO A 6 39.70 -14.80 -4.72
C PRO A 6 40.66 -15.02 -3.55
N ILE A 7 40.43 -14.36 -2.41
CA ILE A 7 41.28 -14.50 -1.23
C ILE A 7 41.03 -15.86 -0.57
N LEU A 8 41.83 -16.85 -0.97
CA LEU A 8 41.93 -18.16 -0.32
C LEU A 8 42.79 -18.05 0.94
N THR A 9 42.15 -18.03 2.11
CA THR A 9 42.84 -18.06 3.40
C THR A 9 43.62 -19.36 3.59
N GLU A 10 44.86 -19.25 4.08
CA GLU A 10 45.85 -20.33 3.98
C GLU A 10 45.52 -21.61 4.76
N ARG A 11 44.54 -21.55 5.68
CA ARG A 11 44.09 -22.69 6.47
C ARG A 11 43.64 -23.87 5.60
N LEU A 12 43.03 -23.60 4.44
CA LEU A 12 42.61 -24.62 3.47
C LEU A 12 43.78 -25.32 2.73
N LYS A 13 45.01 -24.81 2.78
CA LYS A 13 46.16 -25.43 2.08
C LYS A 13 46.68 -26.70 2.77
N LYS A 14 46.40 -26.92 4.07
CA LYS A 14 47.02 -28.01 4.86
C LYS A 14 46.36 -29.39 4.72
N ASP A 15 45.04 -29.48 4.50
CA ASP A 15 44.32 -30.77 4.45
C ASP A 15 44.17 -31.37 3.03
N ILE A 16 44.78 -30.72 2.02
CA ILE A 16 44.70 -31.12 0.60
C ILE A 16 45.29 -32.52 0.33
N SER A 17 46.15 -33.02 1.23
CA SER A 17 46.71 -34.38 1.17
C SER A 17 45.68 -35.48 1.49
N GLY A 18 44.73 -35.24 2.39
CA GLY A 18 43.71 -36.22 2.79
C GLY A 18 42.44 -36.20 1.94
N PHE A 19 42.04 -35.02 1.44
CA PHE A 19 40.72 -34.82 0.85
C PHE A 19 40.50 -35.47 -0.53
N LYS A 20 41.57 -35.75 -1.28
CA LYS A 20 41.51 -36.12 -2.72
C LYS A 20 41.07 -37.56 -3.03
N ALA A 21 40.83 -38.40 -2.03
CA ALA A 21 40.51 -39.82 -2.23
C ALA A 21 39.01 -40.17 -2.08
N LYS A 22 38.17 -39.28 -1.52
CA LYS A 22 36.84 -39.65 -0.98
C LYS A 22 35.63 -39.22 -1.82
N TYR A 23 35.82 -38.33 -2.80
CA TYR A 23 34.72 -37.64 -3.53
C TYR A 23 34.52 -38.08 -4.99
N PHE A 24 35.23 -39.14 -5.43
CA PHE A 24 34.78 -39.95 -6.55
C PHE A 24 34.39 -41.32 -6.00
N GLY A 25 33.22 -41.83 -6.36
CA GLY A 25 32.75 -43.14 -5.88
C GLY A 25 33.60 -44.28 -6.45
N ILE A 26 34.60 -44.73 -5.70
CA ILE A 26 35.42 -45.89 -6.08
C ILE A 26 34.62 -47.18 -5.81
N GLN A 27 33.78 -47.53 -6.78
CA GLN A 27 33.12 -48.84 -6.88
C GLN A 27 33.21 -49.41 -8.31
N ASP A 28 34.41 -49.38 -8.89
CA ASP A 28 34.79 -50.34 -9.94
C ASP A 28 36.31 -50.54 -9.93
N GLU A 29 36.78 -51.79 -10.06
CA GLU A 29 38.21 -52.13 -10.16
C GLU A 29 38.85 -51.59 -11.45
N LYS A 30 38.03 -51.03 -12.34
CA LYS A 30 38.35 -50.61 -13.71
C LYS A 30 38.79 -49.14 -13.84
N ASN A 31 39.02 -48.41 -12.73
CA ASN A 31 39.43 -47.00 -12.71
C ASN A 31 38.48 -46.05 -13.49
N LEU A 32 37.17 -46.33 -13.42
CA LEU A 32 36.14 -45.51 -14.07
C LEU A 32 35.66 -44.37 -13.17
N LEU A 33 35.23 -43.28 -13.78
CA LEU A 33 34.56 -42.15 -13.12
C LEU A 33 33.22 -41.87 -13.83
N ASP A 34 32.13 -41.83 -13.07
CA ASP A 34 30.88 -41.22 -13.48
C ASP A 34 31.05 -39.69 -13.51
N VAL A 35 30.68 -39.04 -14.63
CA VAL A 35 30.89 -37.61 -14.86
C VAL A 35 29.63 -36.96 -15.45
N ILE A 36 29.30 -35.75 -14.98
CA ILE A 36 28.37 -34.83 -15.64
C ILE A 36 29.15 -33.60 -16.08
N ILE A 37 29.06 -33.23 -17.36
CA ILE A 37 29.55 -31.93 -17.83
C ILE A 37 28.38 -30.98 -18.04
N THR A 38 28.63 -29.68 -17.86
CA THR A 38 27.75 -28.61 -18.33
C THR A 38 28.42 -27.88 -19.50
N THR A 39 27.65 -27.49 -20.51
CA THR A 39 28.15 -26.76 -21.68
C THR A 39 27.63 -25.32 -21.71
N LYS A 40 28.29 -24.50 -22.54
CA LYS A 40 27.88 -23.10 -22.80
C LYS A 40 26.68 -23.07 -23.74
N THR A 41 25.72 -22.17 -23.49
CA THR A 41 24.44 -22.04 -24.22
C THR A 41 24.52 -21.81 -25.73
N ASN A 42 25.70 -21.50 -26.28
CA ASN A 42 25.94 -21.36 -27.72
C ASN A 42 26.71 -22.54 -28.34
N GLY A 43 26.95 -23.63 -27.58
CA GLY A 43 27.56 -24.85 -28.09
C GLY A 43 26.52 -25.77 -28.72
N ASN A 44 26.76 -26.23 -29.94
CA ASN A 44 26.00 -27.35 -30.50
C ASN A 44 26.34 -28.62 -29.69
N MET A 45 25.33 -29.26 -29.12
CA MET A 45 25.48 -30.42 -28.21
C MET A 45 26.03 -31.64 -28.96
N ASP A 46 25.52 -31.96 -30.16
CA ASP A 46 26.01 -33.06 -31.02
C ASP A 46 27.51 -32.91 -31.39
N VAL A 47 28.03 -31.68 -31.48
CA VAL A 47 29.45 -31.38 -31.72
C VAL A 47 30.30 -31.49 -30.44
N ILE A 48 29.68 -31.43 -29.25
CA ILE A 48 30.35 -31.69 -27.97
C ILE A 48 30.30 -33.19 -27.64
N GLU A 49 29.17 -33.84 -27.86
CA GLU A 49 28.98 -35.28 -27.75
C GLU A 49 29.97 -36.05 -28.63
N LYS A 50 30.10 -35.70 -29.92
CA LYS A 50 31.12 -36.31 -30.82
C LYS A 50 32.57 -36.05 -30.42
N LYS A 51 32.85 -35.03 -29.58
CA LYS A 51 34.18 -34.84 -28.96
C LYS A 51 34.38 -35.76 -27.73
N ILE A 52 33.31 -36.34 -27.20
CA ILE A 52 33.23 -37.11 -25.95
C ILE A 52 33.05 -38.61 -26.20
N GLU A 53 32.35 -39.04 -27.26
CA GLU A 53 32.14 -40.45 -27.65
C GLU A 53 33.43 -41.29 -27.54
N LYS A 54 34.56 -40.71 -27.97
CA LYS A 54 35.91 -41.32 -27.95
C LYS A 54 36.56 -41.43 -26.56
N PHE A 55 35.93 -40.91 -25.51
CA PHE A 55 36.36 -40.94 -24.11
C PHE A 55 35.31 -41.57 -23.18
N SER A 56 34.04 -41.60 -23.60
CA SER A 56 32.93 -42.22 -22.87
C SER A 56 32.98 -43.76 -22.93
N ILE A 57 32.42 -44.40 -21.90
CA ILE A 57 32.27 -45.85 -21.78
C ILE A 57 30.81 -46.16 -21.47
N GLY A 58 30.17 -46.91 -22.36
CA GLY A 58 28.71 -47.11 -22.34
C GLY A 58 27.96 -45.95 -22.98
N GLU A 59 26.66 -45.87 -22.70
CA GLU A 59 25.75 -44.85 -23.23
C GLU A 59 26.05 -43.46 -22.65
N ILE A 60 26.00 -42.44 -23.50
CA ILE A 60 25.96 -41.04 -23.08
C ILE A 60 24.49 -40.67 -22.87
N LYS A 61 24.15 -40.16 -21.69
CA LYS A 61 22.79 -39.69 -21.38
C LYS A 61 22.74 -38.17 -21.43
N GLU A 62 21.95 -37.64 -22.36
CA GLU A 62 21.75 -36.20 -22.49
C GLU A 62 20.70 -35.65 -21.49
N TYR A 63 21.04 -34.54 -20.83
CA TYR A 63 20.14 -33.66 -20.10
C TYR A 63 20.07 -32.29 -20.81
N SER A 64 19.48 -32.28 -22.01
CA SER A 64 19.45 -31.13 -22.94
C SER A 64 18.84 -29.88 -22.32
N PHE A 65 17.83 -30.06 -21.46
CA PHE A 65 17.17 -28.99 -20.71
C PHE A 65 18.09 -28.18 -19.78
N ILE A 66 19.29 -28.68 -19.46
CA ILE A 66 20.36 -27.94 -18.76
C ILE A 66 21.67 -27.89 -19.57
N ASN A 67 21.64 -28.23 -20.86
CA ASN A 67 22.81 -28.35 -21.74
C ASN A 67 23.94 -29.16 -21.09
N SER A 68 23.64 -30.41 -20.70
CA SER A 68 24.55 -31.27 -19.93
C SER A 68 24.56 -32.71 -20.45
N LEU A 69 25.69 -33.39 -20.32
CA LEU A 69 25.86 -34.81 -20.68
C LEU A 69 26.37 -35.61 -19.47
N PHE A 70 25.79 -36.78 -19.22
CA PHE A 70 26.26 -37.78 -18.26
C PHE A 70 26.88 -38.97 -18.98
N PHE A 71 28.06 -39.40 -18.54
CA PHE A 71 28.76 -40.55 -19.12
C PHE A 71 29.85 -41.05 -18.15
N LYS A 72 30.27 -42.31 -18.31
CA LYS A 72 31.44 -42.86 -17.62
C LYS A 72 32.70 -42.64 -18.44
N ILE A 73 33.83 -42.38 -17.78
CA ILE A 73 35.16 -42.22 -18.41
C ILE A 73 36.20 -43.04 -17.67
N LYS A 74 37.39 -43.22 -18.25
CA LYS A 74 38.58 -43.63 -17.49
C LYS A 74 39.19 -42.42 -16.77
N LYS A 75 39.67 -42.62 -15.54
CA LYS A 75 40.35 -41.59 -14.73
C LYS A 75 41.50 -40.88 -15.45
N VAL A 76 42.19 -41.57 -16.35
CA VAL A 76 43.32 -41.03 -17.16
C VAL A 76 42.90 -40.06 -18.28
N ASP A 77 41.62 -39.99 -18.62
CA ASP A 77 41.09 -39.12 -19.68
C ASP A 77 40.44 -37.82 -19.16
N PHE A 78 40.25 -37.70 -17.84
CA PHE A 78 39.61 -36.55 -17.17
C PHE A 78 40.25 -35.20 -17.53
N ASP A 79 41.59 -35.12 -17.52
CA ASP A 79 42.33 -33.90 -17.88
C ASP A 79 42.37 -33.59 -19.39
N LYS A 80 41.89 -34.51 -20.24
CA LYS A 80 41.65 -34.26 -21.67
C LYS A 80 40.32 -33.54 -21.87
N ILE A 81 39.29 -33.94 -21.11
CA ILE A 81 37.94 -33.34 -21.17
C ILE A 81 37.97 -31.89 -20.67
N LYS A 82 38.72 -31.59 -19.61
CA LYS A 82 38.95 -30.20 -19.12
C LYS A 82 39.46 -29.21 -20.18
N LYS A 83 40.08 -29.70 -21.27
CA LYS A 83 40.65 -28.88 -22.34
C LYS A 83 39.66 -28.59 -23.48
N ILE A 84 38.43 -29.13 -23.42
CA ILE A 84 37.39 -28.87 -24.41
C ILE A 84 36.80 -27.47 -24.13
N ARG A 85 37.19 -26.49 -24.96
CA ARG A 85 36.83 -25.06 -24.90
C ARG A 85 35.36 -24.75 -24.61
N ASP A 86 34.45 -25.62 -25.03
CA ASP A 86 33.00 -25.38 -25.02
C ASP A 86 32.31 -25.87 -23.74
N ILE A 87 33.03 -26.63 -22.91
CA ILE A 87 32.60 -27.04 -21.57
C ILE A 87 32.67 -25.83 -20.62
N GLN A 88 31.70 -25.76 -19.70
CA GLN A 88 31.56 -24.72 -18.68
C GLN A 88 31.95 -25.24 -17.29
N GLY A 89 31.51 -26.46 -16.94
CA GLY A 89 31.82 -27.12 -15.68
C GLY A 89 31.89 -28.63 -15.84
N ILE A 90 32.61 -29.29 -14.94
CA ILE A 90 32.72 -30.75 -14.87
C ILE A 90 32.48 -31.14 -13.42
N TYR A 91 31.47 -31.97 -13.23
CA TYR A 91 30.98 -32.47 -11.95
C TYR A 91 31.07 -33.99 -11.97
N ASP A 92 31.13 -34.61 -10.80
CA ASP A 92 30.97 -36.04 -10.66
C ASP A 92 29.51 -36.45 -10.97
N GLY A 93 29.30 -37.64 -11.51
CA GLY A 93 27.95 -38.13 -11.85
C GLY A 93 27.20 -38.77 -10.68
N ILE A 94 27.92 -39.13 -9.61
CA ILE A 94 27.35 -39.78 -8.43
C ILE A 94 26.70 -38.73 -7.52
N GLY A 95 27.45 -37.73 -7.04
CA GLY A 95 26.97 -36.60 -6.24
C GLY A 95 26.39 -37.02 -4.89
N SER A 96 27.12 -36.76 -3.80
CA SER A 96 26.67 -37.14 -2.44
C SER A 96 25.59 -36.17 -1.92
N ILE A 97 24.40 -36.24 -2.50
CA ILE A 97 23.26 -35.40 -2.13
C ILE A 97 22.55 -36.05 -0.93
N LYS A 98 22.39 -35.27 0.14
CA LYS A 98 21.82 -35.67 1.44
C LYS A 98 20.60 -34.83 1.80
N HIS A 99 19.80 -35.33 2.74
CA HIS A 99 18.87 -34.51 3.53
C HIS A 99 19.62 -33.65 4.58
N CYS A 100 18.97 -32.63 5.15
CA CYS A 100 19.59 -31.63 6.04
C CYS A 100 18.89 -31.54 7.42
N LEU A 101 19.37 -32.27 8.46
CA LEU A 101 18.69 -32.42 9.78
C LEU A 101 19.32 -31.73 11.03
N ASN A 102 18.57 -31.54 12.16
CA ASN A 102 18.94 -31.61 13.64
C ASN A 102 17.97 -30.96 14.72
N GLU A 103 17.02 -31.72 15.36
CA GLU A 103 16.14 -31.53 16.60
C GLU A 103 15.12 -30.32 16.91
N SER A 104 14.05 -30.48 17.77
CA SER A 104 12.61 -30.83 17.38
C SER A 104 11.12 -30.27 17.74
N VAL A 105 10.68 -29.13 18.36
CA VAL A 105 9.20 -28.73 18.58
C VAL A 105 8.59 -27.27 18.27
N PRO A 106 7.38 -27.10 17.65
CA PRO A 106 7.00 -26.15 16.51
C PRO A 106 6.34 -24.75 16.73
N MET A 107 6.31 -23.87 15.68
CA MET A 107 5.42 -22.66 15.60
C MET A 107 5.36 -21.83 14.23
N ILE A 108 4.30 -21.86 13.38
CA ILE A 108 4.10 -20.86 12.25
C ILE A 108 2.77 -20.06 12.18
N ARG A 109 1.85 -20.17 13.16
CA ARG A 109 0.51 -19.53 13.09
C ARG A 109 -0.37 -19.96 11.89
N SER A 110 -0.22 -21.20 11.40
CA SER A 110 -1.05 -21.79 10.33
C SER A 110 -2.56 -21.71 10.60
N HIS A 111 -2.95 -21.80 11.87
CA HIS A 111 -4.33 -21.64 12.35
C HIS A 111 -4.99 -20.31 11.94
N ASP A 112 -4.22 -19.23 11.76
CA ASP A 112 -4.73 -17.88 11.44
C ASP A 112 -5.17 -17.72 9.96
N VAL A 113 -5.01 -18.77 9.14
CA VAL A 113 -5.24 -18.71 7.68
C VAL A 113 -6.69 -19.01 7.29
N ILE A 114 -7.46 -19.67 8.16
CA ILE A 114 -8.81 -20.19 7.90
C ILE A 114 -9.81 -19.08 7.53
N GLU A 115 -9.67 -17.88 8.09
CA GLU A 115 -10.52 -16.71 7.81
C GLU A 115 -9.69 -15.49 7.38
N LEU A 116 -8.99 -15.58 6.23
CA LEU A 116 -8.36 -14.39 5.63
C LEU A 116 -9.40 -13.49 4.95
N PRO A 117 -9.67 -12.26 5.45
CA PRO A 117 -10.71 -11.40 4.88
C PRO A 117 -10.33 -10.92 3.47
N SER A 118 -11.12 -11.34 2.48
CA SER A 118 -10.88 -11.07 1.07
C SER A 118 -10.96 -9.57 0.73
N ILE A 119 -10.06 -9.11 -0.16
CA ILE A 119 -10.12 -7.77 -0.75
C ILE A 119 -11.29 -7.63 -1.76
N ILE A 120 -11.99 -8.74 -2.08
CA ILE A 120 -13.27 -8.75 -2.80
C ILE A 120 -14.42 -8.94 -1.78
N PRO A 121 -15.31 -7.93 -1.58
CA PRO A 121 -16.36 -8.00 -0.57
C PRO A 121 -17.59 -8.81 -1.01
N SER A 122 -17.43 -10.13 -1.22
CA SER A 122 -18.52 -11.11 -1.26
C SER A 122 -18.07 -12.58 -1.16
N THR A 123 -16.83 -12.86 -0.76
CA THR A 123 -16.29 -14.24 -0.67
C THR A 123 -15.26 -14.34 0.45
N ASP A 124 -15.59 -15.04 1.52
CA ASP A 124 -14.58 -15.61 2.41
C ASP A 124 -13.91 -16.78 1.66
N VAL A 125 -12.57 -16.78 1.60
CA VAL A 125 -11.82 -17.76 0.82
C VAL A 125 -11.06 -18.65 1.80
N TYR A 126 -11.68 -19.79 2.12
CA TYR A 126 -11.03 -20.84 2.91
C TYR A 126 -9.82 -21.40 2.14
N LEU A 127 -8.65 -21.39 2.76
CA LEU A 127 -7.40 -21.89 2.17
C LEU A 127 -6.87 -23.07 2.98
N ASP A 128 -6.62 -24.17 2.27
CA ASP A 128 -6.29 -25.49 2.80
C ASP A 128 -5.41 -26.32 1.85
N GLY A 129 -5.03 -25.79 0.68
CA GLY A 129 -4.31 -26.50 -0.38
C GLY A 129 -5.19 -27.24 -1.39
N LYS A 130 -6.52 -27.21 -1.26
CA LYS A 130 -7.43 -27.95 -2.15
C LYS A 130 -7.23 -27.57 -3.62
N GLY A 131 -7.04 -28.60 -4.46
CA GLY A 131 -6.83 -28.43 -5.90
C GLY A 131 -5.41 -27.99 -6.29
N ILE A 132 -4.44 -28.08 -5.36
CA ILE A 132 -3.02 -27.85 -5.61
C ILE A 132 -2.27 -29.18 -5.67
N ASN A 133 -1.44 -29.33 -6.69
CA ASN A 133 -0.54 -30.47 -6.87
C ASN A 133 0.84 -30.11 -6.34
N VAL A 134 1.35 -30.87 -5.37
CA VAL A 134 2.66 -30.66 -4.75
C VAL A 134 3.60 -31.80 -5.11
N GLY A 135 4.78 -31.43 -5.62
CA GLY A 135 5.90 -32.33 -5.82
C GLY A 135 6.78 -32.45 -4.56
N ILE A 136 7.25 -33.66 -4.27
CA ILE A 136 8.27 -33.92 -3.24
C ILE A 136 9.41 -34.71 -3.89
N ILE A 137 10.64 -34.21 -3.79
CA ILE A 137 11.86 -34.91 -4.22
C ILE A 137 12.68 -35.23 -2.97
N ASP A 138 12.58 -36.47 -2.48
CA ASP A 138 13.05 -36.86 -1.14
C ASP A 138 13.23 -38.39 -1.00
N THR A 139 13.22 -38.95 0.22
CA THR A 139 13.41 -40.40 0.51
C THR A 139 12.20 -41.29 0.17
N GLY A 140 11.06 -40.68 -0.16
CA GLY A 140 9.79 -41.32 -0.48
C GLY A 140 8.64 -40.71 0.31
N ILE A 141 7.54 -41.46 0.42
CA ILE A 141 6.46 -41.20 1.39
C ILE A 141 5.95 -42.54 1.95
N ASP A 142 5.62 -42.60 3.23
CA ASP A 142 4.82 -43.69 3.79
C ASP A 142 3.36 -43.52 3.37
N TYR A 143 2.99 -44.18 2.27
CA TYR A 143 1.62 -44.16 1.74
C TYR A 143 0.63 -45.01 2.54
N HIS A 144 1.06 -45.68 3.63
CA HIS A 144 0.15 -46.29 4.60
C HIS A 144 -0.19 -45.34 5.76
N HIS A 145 0.49 -44.19 5.89
CA HIS A 145 0.21 -43.21 6.93
C HIS A 145 -1.17 -42.55 6.72
N PRO A 146 -2.12 -42.64 7.68
CA PRO A 146 -3.49 -42.14 7.51
C PRO A 146 -3.59 -40.67 7.10
N ASP A 147 -2.74 -39.79 7.65
CA ASP A 147 -2.68 -38.36 7.34
C ASP A 147 -2.60 -37.98 5.85
N PHE A 148 -2.16 -38.88 4.96
CA PHE A 148 -2.11 -38.60 3.52
C PHE A 148 -3.35 -39.11 2.77
N GLY A 149 -3.80 -40.33 3.07
CA GLY A 149 -4.94 -40.98 2.41
C GLY A 149 -4.89 -40.94 0.88
N ASP A 150 -6.06 -40.85 0.25
CA ASP A 150 -6.24 -40.83 -1.22
C ASP A 150 -5.61 -39.61 -1.93
N ARG A 151 -4.92 -38.72 -1.21
CA ARG A 151 -4.33 -37.51 -1.79
C ARG A 151 -2.98 -37.76 -2.47
N ILE A 152 -2.35 -38.92 -2.24
CA ILE A 152 -1.18 -39.37 -3.00
C ILE A 152 -1.65 -39.79 -4.40
N LYS A 153 -1.11 -39.16 -5.45
CA LYS A 153 -1.54 -39.38 -6.85
C LYS A 153 -0.55 -40.22 -7.64
N GLU A 154 0.75 -40.06 -7.39
CA GLU A 154 1.77 -40.89 -8.03
C GLU A 154 3.04 -40.94 -7.18
N ILE A 155 3.66 -42.12 -7.12
CA ILE A 155 4.99 -42.31 -6.55
C ILE A 155 5.86 -43.02 -7.60
N VAL A 156 7.06 -42.51 -7.83
CA VAL A 156 8.11 -43.15 -8.63
C VAL A 156 9.40 -43.20 -7.80
N ASP A 157 10.04 -44.36 -7.82
CA ASP A 157 11.37 -44.59 -7.27
C ASP A 157 12.39 -44.41 -8.39
N PHE A 158 13.30 -43.46 -8.22
CA PHE A 158 14.46 -43.22 -9.08
C PHE A 158 15.73 -43.86 -8.52
N THR A 159 15.65 -44.46 -7.33
CA THR A 159 16.79 -45.03 -6.61
C THR A 159 16.92 -46.54 -6.85
N ASN A 160 18.04 -47.11 -6.42
CA ASN A 160 18.26 -48.55 -6.45
C ASN A 160 17.57 -49.31 -5.29
N ASP A 161 16.77 -48.66 -4.42
CA ASP A 161 16.00 -49.35 -3.36
C ASP A 161 14.92 -50.28 -3.96
N ASN A 162 14.47 -50.03 -5.20
CA ASN A 162 13.40 -50.75 -5.91
C ASN A 162 12.07 -50.80 -5.12
N LYS A 163 11.79 -49.76 -4.33
CA LYS A 163 10.65 -49.66 -3.41
C LYS A 163 10.13 -48.23 -3.35
N LYS A 164 8.86 -48.04 -3.72
CA LYS A 164 8.19 -46.74 -3.73
C LYS A 164 7.95 -46.14 -2.33
N ILE A 165 7.85 -46.96 -1.30
CA ILE A 165 7.62 -46.50 0.07
C ILE A 165 8.86 -45.79 0.61
N ASP A 166 8.66 -44.82 1.50
CA ASP A 166 9.77 -44.28 2.30
C ASP A 166 10.36 -45.37 3.20
N LEU A 167 11.69 -45.47 3.20
CA LEU A 167 12.46 -46.42 4.02
C LEU A 167 13.37 -45.68 5.03
N ASN A 168 13.28 -44.36 5.08
CA ASN A 168 14.11 -43.49 5.91
C ASN A 168 13.28 -42.65 6.89
N GLY A 169 12.14 -42.13 6.44
CA GLY A 169 11.20 -41.32 7.23
C GLY A 169 11.32 -39.82 6.99
N HIS A 170 12.42 -39.33 6.41
CA HIS A 170 12.62 -37.90 6.15
C HIS A 170 11.59 -37.33 5.17
N GLY A 171 11.39 -37.96 4.01
CA GLY A 171 10.38 -37.55 3.02
C GLY A 171 8.94 -37.62 3.56
N THR A 172 8.67 -38.61 4.41
CA THR A 172 7.40 -38.72 5.17
C THR A 172 7.21 -37.54 6.13
N HIS A 173 8.24 -37.15 6.88
CA HIS A 173 8.18 -36.00 7.80
C HIS A 173 7.95 -34.68 7.06
N VAL A 174 8.69 -34.47 5.96
CA VAL A 174 8.54 -33.35 5.04
C VAL A 174 7.11 -33.29 4.48
N ALA A 175 6.55 -34.40 3.99
CA ALA A 175 5.18 -34.46 3.46
C ALA A 175 4.13 -34.04 4.48
N GLY A 176 4.28 -34.47 5.74
CA GLY A 176 3.39 -34.08 6.84
C GLY A 176 3.38 -32.58 7.11
N ILE A 177 4.56 -31.92 7.12
CA ILE A 177 4.65 -30.46 7.33
C ILE A 177 3.93 -29.72 6.21
N ILE A 178 4.11 -30.12 4.95
CA ILE A 178 3.46 -29.44 3.83
C ILE A 178 1.94 -29.60 3.91
N GLY A 179 1.44 -30.81 4.22
CA GLY A 179 0.00 -31.07 4.14
C GLY A 179 -0.46 -32.45 4.60
N GLY A 180 0.09 -33.01 5.68
CA GLY A 180 -0.59 -34.06 6.44
C GLY A 180 -1.90 -33.53 7.03
N SER A 181 -2.96 -34.34 7.09
CA SER A 181 -4.24 -33.86 7.63
C SER A 181 -4.21 -33.62 9.15
N GLY A 182 -3.31 -34.28 9.88
CA GLY A 182 -3.25 -34.22 11.34
C GLY A 182 -4.27 -35.13 12.04
N ASP A 183 -5.00 -35.98 11.32
CA ASP A 183 -6.17 -36.70 11.87
C ASP A 183 -5.81 -37.66 13.01
N LEU A 184 -4.62 -38.31 12.97
CA LEU A 184 -4.11 -39.13 14.08
C LEU A 184 -3.68 -38.30 15.32
N SER A 185 -3.84 -36.98 15.28
CA SER A 185 -3.45 -36.05 16.36
C SER A 185 -4.54 -35.05 16.72
N ASP A 186 -5.80 -35.32 16.34
CA ASP A 186 -6.93 -34.37 16.46
C ASP A 186 -6.62 -33.00 15.82
N GLY A 187 -5.84 -33.00 14.72
CA GLY A 187 -5.38 -31.81 14.01
C GLY A 187 -4.18 -31.09 14.64
N LYS A 188 -3.64 -31.54 15.79
CA LYS A 188 -2.53 -30.90 16.51
C LYS A 188 -1.24 -30.78 15.67
N TYR A 189 -0.98 -31.74 14.79
CA TYR A 189 0.17 -31.74 13.87
C TYR A 189 -0.27 -31.61 12.40
N LYS A 190 -1.41 -30.95 12.15
CA LYS A 190 -1.91 -30.64 10.80
C LYS A 190 -0.89 -29.82 10.01
N GLY A 191 -0.58 -30.29 8.79
CA GLY A 191 0.29 -29.62 7.84
C GLY A 191 -0.28 -28.31 7.32
N ILE A 192 0.56 -27.51 6.66
CA ILE A 192 0.23 -26.12 6.33
C ILE A 192 -0.87 -26.02 5.26
N ALA A 193 -0.93 -26.98 4.34
CA ALA A 193 -1.90 -27.09 3.26
C ALA A 193 -2.51 -28.52 3.24
N PRO A 194 -3.40 -28.86 4.19
CA PRO A 194 -3.81 -30.24 4.48
C PRO A 194 -4.69 -30.94 3.41
N ASN A 195 -5.09 -30.24 2.34
CA ASN A 195 -5.91 -30.78 1.25
C ASN A 195 -5.20 -30.73 -0.14
N ILE A 196 -3.87 -30.59 -0.16
CA ILE A 196 -3.04 -30.79 -1.37
C ILE A 196 -3.09 -32.23 -1.89
N ASN A 197 -2.79 -32.40 -3.17
CA ASN A 197 -2.42 -33.68 -3.80
C ASN A 197 -0.88 -33.87 -3.79
N PHE A 198 -0.39 -35.07 -3.51
CA PHE A 198 1.04 -35.39 -3.51
C PHE A 198 1.49 -36.13 -4.77
N TYR A 199 2.61 -35.69 -5.35
CA TYR A 199 3.39 -36.39 -6.38
C TYR A 199 4.81 -36.58 -5.83
N VAL A 200 5.22 -37.83 -5.62
CA VAL A 200 6.46 -38.13 -4.90
C VAL A 200 7.48 -38.79 -5.82
N ALA A 201 8.57 -38.08 -6.05
CA ALA A 201 9.78 -38.62 -6.67
C ALA A 201 10.72 -39.05 -5.54
N LYS A 202 10.73 -40.34 -5.23
CA LYS A 202 11.73 -40.92 -4.34
C LYS A 202 13.06 -40.90 -5.08
N ALA A 203 13.96 -40.01 -4.66
CA ALA A 203 15.25 -39.76 -5.29
C ALA A 203 16.42 -39.81 -4.29
N LEU A 204 16.11 -39.91 -2.99
CA LEU A 204 17.04 -40.33 -1.94
C LEU A 204 16.73 -41.78 -1.53
N GLY A 205 17.76 -42.59 -1.33
CA GLY A 205 17.62 -43.99 -0.90
C GLY A 205 17.31 -44.13 0.60
N SER A 206 17.15 -45.36 1.05
CA SER A 206 16.92 -45.77 2.45
C SER A 206 17.90 -45.16 3.46
N LYS A 207 19.15 -44.93 3.07
CA LYS A 207 20.18 -44.26 3.88
C LYS A 207 20.09 -42.72 3.89
N GLY A 208 19.12 -42.14 3.18
CA GLY A 208 18.92 -40.69 3.09
C GLY A 208 19.87 -39.96 2.14
N TRP A 209 20.60 -40.70 1.28
CA TRP A 209 21.48 -40.19 0.23
C TRP A 209 20.96 -40.60 -1.15
N GLY A 210 21.15 -39.77 -2.16
CA GLY A 210 20.74 -40.06 -3.54
C GLY A 210 21.72 -39.56 -4.58
N ALA A 211 21.73 -40.19 -5.74
CA ALA A 211 22.63 -39.80 -6.83
C ALA A 211 22.13 -38.54 -7.55
N ARG A 212 23.05 -37.68 -8.00
CA ARG A 212 22.77 -36.47 -8.78
C ARG A 212 21.94 -36.78 -10.03
N THR A 213 22.19 -37.89 -10.72
CA THR A 213 21.36 -38.36 -11.84
C THR A 213 19.91 -38.66 -11.43
N TRP A 214 19.68 -39.28 -10.27
CA TRP A 214 18.34 -39.53 -9.73
C TRP A 214 17.60 -38.23 -9.44
N ILE A 215 18.29 -37.19 -8.94
CA ILE A 215 17.71 -35.86 -8.73
C ILE A 215 17.33 -35.20 -10.07
N LEU A 216 18.19 -35.28 -11.09
CA LEU A 216 17.89 -34.74 -12.42
C LEU A 216 16.69 -35.43 -13.09
N ASP A 217 16.61 -36.76 -13.00
CA ASP A 217 15.47 -37.54 -13.51
C ASP A 217 14.18 -37.23 -12.74
N ALA A 218 14.25 -37.11 -11.42
CA ALA A 218 13.13 -36.72 -10.57
C ALA A 218 12.58 -35.34 -10.93
N ILE A 219 13.45 -34.34 -11.11
CA ILE A 219 13.05 -32.99 -11.56
C ILE A 219 12.38 -33.07 -12.94
N GLN A 220 12.98 -33.78 -13.90
CA GLN A 220 12.41 -33.90 -15.25
C GLN A 220 11.03 -34.60 -15.25
N TRP A 221 10.86 -35.63 -14.42
CA TRP A 221 9.56 -36.31 -14.24
C TRP A 221 8.52 -35.40 -13.58
N ILE A 222 8.88 -34.69 -12.51
CA ILE A 222 7.98 -33.74 -11.83
C ILE A 222 7.51 -32.63 -12.79
N VAL A 223 8.41 -32.10 -13.63
CA VAL A 223 8.04 -31.11 -14.67
C VAL A 223 7.04 -31.71 -15.68
N LYS A 224 7.23 -32.97 -16.11
CA LYS A 224 6.27 -33.68 -16.98
C LYS A 224 4.90 -33.86 -16.31
N LYS A 225 4.80 -33.91 -14.97
CA LYS A 225 3.53 -33.99 -14.22
C LYS A 225 2.82 -32.64 -14.02
N ARG A 226 3.47 -31.51 -14.32
CA ARG A 226 2.89 -30.15 -14.20
C ARG A 226 2.30 -29.87 -12.80
N VAL A 227 3.06 -30.18 -11.75
CA VAL A 227 2.69 -29.80 -10.38
C VAL A 227 2.80 -28.27 -10.19
N ASP A 228 2.12 -27.71 -9.20
CA ASP A 228 2.10 -26.27 -8.94
C ASP A 228 3.36 -25.79 -8.18
N VAL A 229 3.80 -26.59 -7.21
CA VAL A 229 4.94 -26.30 -6.32
C VAL A 229 5.70 -27.58 -5.98
N VAL A 230 7.00 -27.49 -5.72
CA VAL A 230 7.92 -28.62 -5.42
C VAL A 230 8.77 -28.31 -4.20
N ASN A 231 8.86 -29.26 -3.29
CA ASN A 231 9.77 -29.23 -2.15
C ASN A 231 11.03 -30.07 -2.42
N MET A 232 12.21 -29.50 -2.17
CA MET A 232 13.50 -30.20 -2.16
C MET A 232 14.20 -29.94 -0.82
N SER A 233 13.99 -30.83 0.14
CA SER A 233 14.57 -30.76 1.49
C SER A 233 15.93 -31.48 1.55
N LEU A 234 16.79 -31.16 0.58
CA LEU A 234 18.08 -31.82 0.34
C LEU A 234 19.15 -30.81 -0.10
N GLY A 235 20.43 -31.19 0.02
CA GLY A 235 21.58 -30.35 -0.30
C GLY A 235 22.85 -31.14 -0.58
N ASN A 236 23.84 -30.45 -1.14
CA ASN A 236 25.12 -30.98 -1.58
C ASN A 236 26.28 -30.15 -1.03
N ASP A 237 26.95 -30.65 0.02
CA ASP A 237 28.10 -29.99 0.65
C ASP A 237 29.39 -30.04 -0.19
N SER A 238 29.38 -30.81 -1.27
CA SER A 238 30.56 -31.13 -2.08
C SER A 238 30.63 -30.34 -3.40
N ALA A 239 29.64 -29.49 -3.67
CA ALA A 239 29.55 -28.68 -4.90
C ALA A 239 29.78 -27.19 -4.61
N ALA A 240 30.30 -26.45 -5.60
CA ALA A 240 30.38 -24.99 -5.53
C ALA A 240 28.97 -24.38 -5.50
N ASN A 241 28.75 -23.39 -4.65
CA ASN A 241 27.46 -22.71 -4.44
C ASN A 241 27.30 -21.45 -5.32
N ASP A 242 27.85 -21.49 -6.53
CA ASP A 242 27.91 -20.37 -7.49
C ASP A 242 26.66 -20.25 -8.38
N GLY A 243 25.64 -21.09 -8.14
CA GLY A 243 24.44 -21.21 -8.97
C GLY A 243 24.61 -22.14 -10.19
N MET A 244 25.81 -22.67 -10.45
CA MET A 244 26.12 -23.35 -11.72
C MET A 244 26.05 -24.88 -11.67
N SER A 245 25.78 -25.48 -10.51
CA SER A 245 25.69 -26.94 -10.37
C SER A 245 24.56 -27.53 -11.27
N PRO A 246 24.67 -28.79 -11.74
CA PRO A 246 23.62 -29.42 -12.55
C PRO A 246 22.25 -29.44 -11.86
N GLU A 247 22.23 -29.74 -10.56
CA GLU A 247 21.04 -29.76 -9.72
C GLU A 247 20.42 -28.36 -9.54
N THR A 248 21.24 -27.31 -9.37
CA THR A 248 20.77 -25.91 -9.32
C THR A 248 20.21 -25.47 -10.67
N ARG A 249 20.92 -25.75 -11.78
CA ARG A 249 20.47 -25.47 -13.15
C ARG A 249 19.14 -26.17 -13.47
N ALA A 250 18.94 -27.39 -12.98
CA ALA A 250 17.71 -28.14 -13.19
C ALA A 250 16.53 -27.54 -12.40
N VAL A 251 16.76 -27.09 -11.16
CA VAL A 251 15.77 -26.33 -10.40
C VAL A 251 15.42 -25.02 -11.11
N ASP A 252 16.41 -24.24 -11.53
CA ASP A 252 16.17 -22.94 -12.17
C ASP A 252 15.46 -23.07 -13.53
N TRP A 253 15.78 -24.11 -14.33
CA TRP A 253 15.02 -24.49 -15.54
C TRP A 253 13.58 -24.89 -15.23
N ALA A 254 13.36 -25.73 -14.20
CA ALA A 254 12.02 -26.18 -13.84
C ALA A 254 11.13 -25.03 -13.34
N VAL A 255 11.75 -23.99 -12.74
CA VAL A 255 11.08 -22.72 -12.40
C VAL A 255 10.74 -21.90 -13.64
N GLU A 256 11.57 -21.92 -14.69
CA GLU A 256 11.25 -21.32 -15.98
C GLU A 256 10.11 -22.06 -16.72
N GLN A 257 9.91 -23.36 -16.47
CA GLN A 257 8.72 -24.10 -16.91
C GLN A 257 7.44 -23.75 -16.13
N GLY A 258 7.52 -22.81 -15.18
CA GLY A 258 6.37 -22.27 -14.45
C GLY A 258 6.04 -22.95 -13.12
N ILE A 259 6.86 -23.89 -12.65
CA ILE A 259 6.65 -24.62 -11.39
C ILE A 259 7.39 -23.93 -10.24
N THR A 260 6.76 -23.79 -9.07
CA THR A 260 7.42 -23.11 -7.94
C THR A 260 8.32 -24.08 -7.18
N PHE A 261 9.65 -23.92 -7.23
CA PHE A 261 10.56 -24.73 -6.40
C PHE A 261 10.93 -24.03 -5.09
N VAL A 262 10.96 -24.82 -4.01
CA VAL A 262 11.39 -24.42 -2.66
C VAL A 262 12.51 -25.37 -2.22
N THR A 263 13.65 -24.82 -1.81
CA THR A 263 14.86 -25.57 -1.47
C THR A 263 15.31 -25.26 -0.04
N ALA A 264 15.83 -26.27 0.66
CA ALA A 264 16.62 -26.07 1.88
C ALA A 264 17.91 -25.31 1.53
N VAL A 265 18.36 -24.37 2.39
CA VAL A 265 19.60 -23.61 2.14
C VAL A 265 20.88 -24.35 2.59
N GLY A 266 20.75 -25.39 3.42
CA GLY A 266 21.85 -26.16 4.01
C GLY A 266 21.86 -26.10 5.55
N ASN A 267 22.53 -27.07 6.18
CA ASN A 267 22.72 -27.14 7.64
C ASN A 267 24.21 -26.98 8.03
N GLU A 268 24.99 -26.35 7.16
CA GLU A 268 26.44 -26.15 7.28
C GLU A 268 26.80 -24.79 7.94
N GLY A 269 25.84 -24.10 8.57
CA GLY A 269 26.00 -22.78 9.19
C GLY A 269 26.90 -22.73 10.43
N ALA A 270 27.15 -23.87 11.06
CA ALA A 270 28.09 -24.05 12.17
C ALA A 270 29.04 -25.21 11.86
N SER A 271 30.29 -25.10 12.30
CA SER A 271 31.30 -26.14 12.11
C SER A 271 31.08 -27.33 13.06
N PRO A 272 31.64 -28.52 12.75
CA PRO A 272 31.56 -29.69 13.63
C PRO A 272 32.18 -29.48 15.03
N ASP A 273 33.08 -28.51 15.17
CA ASP A 273 33.71 -28.06 16.42
C ASP A 273 33.03 -26.83 17.06
N GLY A 274 31.85 -26.43 16.57
CA GLY A 274 30.99 -25.41 17.21
C GLY A 274 31.32 -23.95 16.89
N PHE A 275 32.24 -23.67 15.97
CA PHE A 275 32.48 -22.32 15.48
C PHE A 275 31.45 -21.96 14.39
N MET A 276 30.83 -20.78 14.51
CA MET A 276 29.97 -20.27 13.43
C MET A 276 30.81 -19.96 12.19
N TYR A 277 30.52 -20.63 11.07
CA TYR A 277 30.98 -20.18 9.77
C TYR A 277 30.13 -18.96 9.39
N GLY A 278 30.63 -17.77 9.72
CA GLY A 278 29.87 -16.52 9.66
C GLY A 278 29.38 -16.08 8.27
N SER A 279 29.80 -16.77 7.20
CA SER A 279 29.29 -16.58 5.83
C SER A 279 29.69 -17.75 4.92
N GLY A 280 29.00 -17.87 3.77
CA GLY A 280 29.45 -18.67 2.62
C GLY A 280 29.01 -20.14 2.57
N THR A 281 28.14 -20.61 3.48
CA THR A 281 27.86 -22.03 3.72
C THR A 281 26.61 -22.59 3.05
N VAL A 282 25.98 -21.82 2.15
CA VAL A 282 24.86 -22.28 1.31
C VAL A 282 25.28 -23.52 0.50
N THR A 283 24.45 -24.57 0.45
CA THR A 283 24.73 -25.78 -0.36
C THR A 283 23.76 -25.91 -1.54
N PRO A 284 24.21 -26.28 -2.76
CA PRO A 284 23.31 -26.57 -3.88
C PRO A 284 22.28 -27.67 -3.58
N PRO A 285 21.01 -27.57 -4.06
CA PRO A 285 20.41 -26.49 -4.86
C PRO A 285 19.84 -25.32 -4.02
N GLY A 286 20.21 -25.22 -2.75
CA GLY A 286 19.91 -24.06 -1.89
C GLY A 286 20.51 -22.74 -2.37
N ASP A 287 21.42 -22.78 -3.36
CA ASP A 287 21.97 -21.63 -4.08
C ASP A 287 21.16 -21.24 -5.33
N THR A 288 19.99 -21.83 -5.60
CA THR A 288 19.08 -21.51 -6.72
C THR A 288 18.85 -20.00 -6.96
N ILE A 289 18.85 -19.56 -8.22
CA ILE A 289 18.60 -18.17 -8.60
C ILE A 289 17.08 -17.90 -8.61
N ASN A 290 16.32 -18.75 -9.30
CA ASN A 290 14.91 -18.57 -9.59
C ASN A 290 14.00 -19.15 -8.49
N GLY A 291 14.36 -20.29 -7.89
CA GLY A 291 13.67 -20.96 -6.80
C GLY A 291 13.81 -20.27 -5.43
N ILE A 292 13.07 -20.73 -4.42
CA ILE A 292 12.98 -20.11 -3.09
C ILE A 292 13.85 -20.87 -2.09
N SER A 293 14.98 -20.29 -1.68
CA SER A 293 15.85 -20.90 -0.65
C SER A 293 15.41 -20.53 0.76
N VAL A 294 15.34 -21.51 1.66
CA VAL A 294 14.77 -21.33 3.01
C VAL A 294 15.78 -21.68 4.10
N GLY A 295 16.04 -20.72 4.99
CA GLY A 295 16.83 -20.91 6.22
C GLY A 295 15.97 -21.24 7.43
N ALA A 296 16.61 -21.66 8.52
CA ALA A 296 15.94 -22.10 9.75
C ALA A 296 16.04 -21.08 10.89
N VAL A 297 14.90 -20.79 11.52
CA VAL A 297 14.82 -20.18 12.86
C VAL A 297 14.28 -21.19 13.88
N ASP A 298 14.25 -20.83 15.17
CA ASP A 298 13.64 -21.54 16.30
C ASP A 298 12.31 -20.92 16.75
N LYS A 299 11.66 -21.55 17.75
CA LYS A 299 10.43 -21.04 18.41
C LYS A 299 10.59 -19.68 19.11
N SER A 300 11.83 -19.24 19.36
CA SER A 300 12.19 -17.95 19.95
C SER A 300 12.45 -16.88 18.89
N LEU A 301 12.24 -17.19 17.60
CA LEU A 301 12.61 -16.39 16.42
C LEU A 301 14.12 -16.09 16.32
N LYS A 302 14.98 -16.90 16.96
CA LYS A 302 16.42 -16.88 16.72
C LYS A 302 16.75 -17.73 15.51
N LEU A 303 17.79 -17.35 14.77
CA LEU A 303 18.36 -18.20 13.73
C LEU A 303 18.89 -19.50 14.34
N ALA A 304 18.73 -20.61 13.62
CA ALA A 304 19.39 -21.85 13.96
C ALA A 304 20.91 -21.70 13.75
N ASP A 305 21.73 -22.15 14.70
CA ASP A 305 23.19 -22.10 14.55
C ASP A 305 23.64 -22.87 13.30
N PHE A 306 23.03 -24.03 13.05
CA PHE A 306 23.26 -24.86 11.86
C PHE A 306 22.75 -24.23 10.55
N SER A 307 21.83 -23.26 10.53
CA SER A 307 21.25 -22.78 9.26
C SER A 307 22.35 -22.18 8.40
N SER A 308 22.56 -22.71 7.20
CA SER A 308 23.55 -22.18 6.26
C SER A 308 23.29 -20.70 5.94
N ARG A 309 24.38 -19.95 5.78
CA ARG A 309 24.39 -18.48 5.64
C ARG A 309 25.07 -18.07 4.33
N GLY A 310 24.56 -17.03 3.69
CA GLY A 310 25.16 -16.43 2.50
C GLY A 310 26.41 -15.59 2.79
N PRO A 311 26.86 -14.77 1.82
CA PRO A 311 26.41 -14.81 0.44
C PRO A 311 26.84 -16.12 -0.23
N THR A 312 26.31 -16.42 -1.41
CA THR A 312 26.91 -17.42 -2.29
C THR A 312 28.32 -17.00 -2.72
N SER A 313 29.11 -17.93 -3.25
CA SER A 313 30.46 -17.62 -3.76
C SER A 313 30.48 -16.63 -4.94
N ASP A 314 29.37 -16.49 -5.66
CA ASP A 314 29.17 -15.45 -6.69
C ASP A 314 28.54 -14.14 -6.13
N GLY A 315 28.33 -14.05 -4.82
CA GLY A 315 27.97 -12.81 -4.12
C GLY A 315 26.47 -12.54 -3.94
N ARG A 316 25.59 -13.52 -4.17
CA ARG A 316 24.13 -13.35 -4.00
C ARG A 316 23.71 -13.58 -2.55
N GLU A 317 22.78 -12.75 -2.08
CA GLU A 317 22.16 -12.87 -0.77
C GLU A 317 21.29 -14.14 -0.69
N LYS A 318 21.54 -14.96 0.35
CA LYS A 318 20.82 -16.19 0.67
C LYS A 318 20.80 -16.41 2.19
N PRO A 319 19.74 -16.98 2.78
CA PRO A 319 18.52 -17.51 2.16
C PRO A 319 17.60 -16.41 1.58
N ASP A 320 16.50 -16.78 0.92
CA ASP A 320 15.49 -15.81 0.48
C ASP A 320 14.57 -15.38 1.64
N VAL A 321 14.18 -16.33 2.48
CA VAL A 321 13.41 -16.16 3.74
C VAL A 321 13.85 -17.21 4.75
N VAL A 322 13.45 -17.04 6.01
CA VAL A 322 13.51 -18.10 7.01
C VAL A 322 12.13 -18.63 7.37
N ALA A 323 12.09 -19.86 7.88
CA ALA A 323 10.93 -20.47 8.52
C ALA A 323 11.40 -21.32 9.70
N PRO A 324 10.51 -21.76 10.59
CA PRO A 324 10.86 -22.69 11.66
C PRO A 324 11.38 -24.00 11.07
N GLY A 325 12.70 -24.16 11.20
CA GLY A 325 13.40 -25.40 10.88
C GLY A 325 13.78 -26.09 12.16
N VAL A 326 14.32 -25.31 13.10
CA VAL A 326 14.23 -25.57 14.53
C VAL A 326 12.83 -25.12 14.94
N ASN A 327 12.09 -25.81 15.74
CA ASN A 327 12.17 -27.13 16.31
C ASN A 327 10.78 -27.67 15.79
N ILE A 328 10.57 -28.80 15.11
CA ILE A 328 9.32 -29.16 14.40
C ILE A 328 8.85 -30.63 14.60
N CYS A 329 7.55 -30.83 14.85
CA CYS A 329 6.92 -32.17 14.92
C CYS A 329 6.05 -32.44 13.67
N SER A 330 6.13 -33.63 13.09
CA SER A 330 5.39 -34.07 11.89
C SER A 330 5.34 -35.60 11.79
N THR A 331 4.68 -36.13 10.75
CA THR A 331 4.45 -37.56 10.48
C THR A 331 5.74 -38.40 10.40
N LYS A 332 5.66 -39.64 10.86
CA LYS A 332 6.74 -40.65 10.91
C LYS A 332 6.21 -41.98 10.37
N LEU A 333 7.10 -42.77 9.75
CA LEU A 333 6.81 -44.13 9.27
C LEU A 333 5.97 -44.95 10.28
N ASN A 334 5.01 -45.72 9.77
CA ASN A 334 4.05 -46.56 10.49
C ASN A 334 2.93 -45.81 11.24
N GLY A 335 2.60 -44.59 10.82
CA GLY A 335 1.45 -43.84 11.38
C GLY A 335 1.73 -43.17 12.74
N GLU A 336 2.98 -42.74 12.97
CA GLU A 336 3.37 -42.02 14.18
C GLU A 336 3.66 -40.53 13.89
N TYR A 337 3.95 -39.73 14.91
CA TYR A 337 4.54 -38.39 14.74
C TYR A 337 5.85 -38.29 15.51
N MET A 338 6.81 -37.53 15.00
CA MET A 338 8.10 -37.32 15.68
C MET A 338 8.68 -35.91 15.49
N PRO A 339 9.54 -35.47 16.42
CA PRO A 339 10.41 -34.31 16.23
C PRO A 339 11.50 -34.55 15.16
N MET A 340 11.53 -33.77 14.09
CA MET A 340 12.70 -33.62 13.19
C MET A 340 12.85 -32.17 12.74
N SER A 341 14.06 -31.76 12.38
CA SER A 341 14.46 -30.35 12.27
C SER A 341 15.36 -30.13 11.09
N GLY A 342 15.51 -28.88 10.67
CA GLY A 342 16.56 -28.49 9.75
C GLY A 342 16.07 -27.42 8.80
N THR A 343 16.93 -26.97 7.88
CA THR A 343 16.43 -26.24 6.71
C THR A 343 15.52 -27.14 5.86
N SER A 344 15.69 -28.46 5.95
CA SER A 344 14.73 -29.47 5.46
C SER A 344 13.33 -29.41 6.07
N MET A 345 13.15 -28.86 7.28
CA MET A 345 11.84 -28.68 7.91
C MET A 345 11.35 -27.22 7.79
N ALA A 346 12.26 -26.26 7.61
CA ALA A 346 11.90 -24.89 7.25
C ALA A 346 11.28 -24.82 5.83
N ALA A 347 11.90 -25.47 4.85
CA ALA A 347 11.44 -25.51 3.46
C ALA A 347 9.95 -25.92 3.28
N PRO A 348 9.45 -27.02 3.86
CA PRO A 348 8.06 -27.44 3.67
C PRO A 348 7.00 -26.48 4.24
N HIS A 349 7.32 -25.67 5.25
CA HIS A 349 6.44 -24.57 5.69
C HIS A 349 6.25 -23.51 4.58
N VAL A 350 7.32 -23.21 3.84
CA VAL A 350 7.31 -22.28 2.71
C VAL A 350 6.67 -22.93 1.47
N THR A 351 6.85 -24.23 1.24
CA THR A 351 6.11 -25.00 0.22
C THR A 351 4.60 -24.96 0.48
N GLY A 352 4.16 -25.21 1.71
CA GLY A 352 2.75 -25.12 2.08
C GLY A 352 2.21 -23.69 1.96
N THR A 353 3.01 -22.69 2.35
CA THR A 353 2.69 -21.27 2.10
C THR A 353 2.49 -20.99 0.60
N ALA A 354 3.40 -21.46 -0.26
CA ALA A 354 3.28 -21.32 -1.71
C ALA A 354 2.04 -22.02 -2.26
N ALA A 355 1.70 -23.23 -1.78
CA ALA A 355 0.47 -23.94 -2.16
C ALA A 355 -0.79 -23.12 -1.84
N LEU A 356 -0.90 -22.59 -0.61
CA LEU A 356 -2.03 -21.73 -0.20
C LEU A 356 -2.12 -20.44 -1.04
N LEU A 357 -0.99 -19.83 -1.39
CA LEU A 357 -0.93 -18.65 -2.26
C LEU A 357 -1.37 -18.96 -3.70
N ILE A 358 -1.06 -20.14 -4.22
CA ILE A 358 -1.49 -20.60 -5.54
C ILE A 358 -3.00 -20.95 -5.51
N GLN A 359 -3.52 -21.54 -4.43
CA GLN A 359 -4.95 -21.77 -4.24
C GLN A 359 -5.73 -20.46 -4.20
N LEU A 360 -5.29 -19.50 -3.39
CA LEU A 360 -5.85 -18.15 -3.32
C LEU A 360 -5.91 -17.49 -4.71
N TYR A 361 -4.87 -17.69 -5.52
CA TYR A 361 -4.88 -17.22 -6.89
C TYR A 361 -5.91 -17.96 -7.76
N LYS A 362 -5.95 -19.30 -7.74
CA LYS A 362 -6.93 -20.10 -8.49
C LYS A 362 -8.38 -19.70 -8.14
N GLU A 363 -8.72 -19.53 -6.87
CA GLU A 363 -10.06 -19.11 -6.42
C GLU A 363 -10.43 -17.69 -6.88
N LEU A 364 -9.51 -16.72 -6.74
CA LEU A 364 -9.76 -15.33 -7.11
C LEU A 364 -9.91 -15.10 -8.62
N TYR A 365 -9.30 -15.94 -9.46
CA TYR A 365 -9.23 -15.72 -10.91
C TYR A 365 -10.02 -16.72 -11.78
N SER A 366 -10.34 -17.92 -11.30
CA SER A 366 -11.17 -18.88 -12.07
C SER A 366 -12.59 -18.37 -12.39
N ARG A 367 -13.03 -17.28 -11.75
CA ARG A 367 -14.33 -16.64 -11.98
C ARG A 367 -14.32 -15.56 -13.08
N LYS A 368 -13.20 -15.31 -13.78
CA LYS A 368 -13.12 -14.35 -14.92
C LYS A 368 -12.16 -14.80 -16.03
N VAL A 369 -12.62 -14.72 -17.27
CA VAL A 369 -11.84 -15.01 -18.49
C VAL A 369 -10.81 -13.89 -18.75
N ILE A 370 -9.68 -13.93 -18.05
CA ILE A 370 -8.52 -13.05 -18.26
C ILE A 370 -7.23 -13.87 -18.11
N HIS A 371 -6.53 -14.12 -19.21
CA HIS A 371 -5.22 -14.77 -19.21
C HIS A 371 -4.10 -13.84 -18.71
N ASN A 372 -4.10 -13.58 -17.41
CA ASN A 372 -2.89 -13.17 -16.70
C ASN A 372 -2.41 -14.41 -15.94
N ILE A 373 -1.12 -14.74 -16.00
CA ILE A 373 -0.58 -15.99 -15.44
C ILE A 373 0.12 -15.69 -14.10
N LEU A 374 -0.08 -16.55 -13.10
CA LEU A 374 0.73 -16.56 -11.89
C LEU A 374 2.05 -17.28 -12.21
N THR A 375 3.17 -16.62 -11.95
CA THR A 375 4.50 -17.22 -12.14
C THR A 375 5.16 -17.53 -10.80
N PRO A 376 6.08 -18.51 -10.74
CA PRO A 376 6.89 -18.77 -9.54
C PRO A 376 7.60 -17.53 -9.01
N THR A 377 8.08 -16.65 -9.90
CA THR A 377 8.73 -15.39 -9.52
C THR A 377 7.79 -14.46 -8.73
N ASP A 378 6.50 -14.46 -9.01
CA ASP A 378 5.52 -13.68 -8.23
C ASP A 378 5.15 -14.35 -6.90
N ILE A 379 5.20 -15.69 -6.79
CA ILE A 379 5.13 -16.40 -5.50
C ILE A 379 6.37 -16.13 -4.64
N LYS A 380 7.58 -16.30 -5.19
CA LYS A 380 8.86 -15.96 -4.53
C LYS A 380 8.84 -14.53 -3.97
N ARG A 381 8.44 -13.55 -4.80
CA ARG A 381 8.34 -12.15 -4.36
C ARG A 381 7.23 -11.92 -3.32
N ALA A 382 6.11 -12.64 -3.37
CA ALA A 382 5.04 -12.53 -2.37
C ALA A 382 5.46 -13.05 -0.99
N ILE A 383 6.21 -14.16 -0.99
CA ILE A 383 6.80 -14.72 0.22
C ILE A 383 7.84 -13.74 0.80
N LYS A 384 8.82 -13.29 -0.01
CA LYS A 384 9.84 -12.31 0.45
C LYS A 384 9.24 -10.99 0.94
N ALA A 385 8.24 -10.44 0.26
CA ALA A 385 7.66 -9.14 0.61
C ALA A 385 6.51 -9.20 1.63
N GLY A 386 6.10 -10.41 2.04
CA GLY A 386 5.23 -10.64 3.18
C GLY A 386 5.98 -11.05 4.46
N ALA A 387 7.27 -11.41 4.34
CA ALA A 387 8.08 -11.84 5.47
C ALA A 387 8.23 -10.74 6.54
N ILE A 388 8.42 -11.17 7.79
CA ILE A 388 8.67 -10.30 8.94
C ILE A 388 10.17 -10.29 9.22
N ASP A 389 10.78 -9.11 9.04
CA ASP A 389 12.17 -8.84 9.41
C ASP A 389 12.40 -9.09 10.92
N LEU A 390 13.40 -9.91 11.24
CA LEU A 390 13.80 -10.27 12.61
C LEU A 390 15.01 -9.45 13.13
N GLY A 391 15.55 -8.52 12.32
CA GLY A 391 16.69 -7.68 12.68
C GLY A 391 18.08 -8.31 12.51
N PHE A 392 18.17 -9.48 11.86
CA PHE A 392 19.45 -10.09 11.45
C PHE A 392 19.89 -9.57 10.08
N ASP A 393 21.10 -9.91 9.64
CA ASP A 393 21.57 -9.54 8.29
C ASP A 393 20.92 -10.40 7.19
N GLY A 394 20.90 -9.88 5.96
CA GLY A 394 20.26 -10.54 4.81
C GLY A 394 20.89 -11.89 4.43
N ASN A 395 22.18 -12.13 4.71
CA ASN A 395 22.82 -13.43 4.49
C ASN A 395 22.51 -14.45 5.59
N SER A 396 21.87 -14.02 6.68
CA SER A 396 21.39 -14.93 7.72
C SER A 396 19.89 -15.17 7.66
N GLN A 397 19.07 -14.14 7.43
CA GLN A 397 17.60 -14.26 7.41
C GLN A 397 16.92 -14.06 6.04
N GLY A 398 17.65 -13.62 5.02
CA GLY A 398 17.06 -13.11 3.79
C GLY A 398 16.17 -11.90 4.07
N THR A 399 14.90 -12.01 3.68
CA THR A 399 13.86 -10.99 3.98
C THR A 399 13.08 -11.24 5.28
N GLY A 400 13.51 -12.20 6.11
CA GLY A 400 12.90 -12.51 7.42
C GLY A 400 11.98 -13.73 7.41
N ILE A 401 11.21 -13.90 8.48
CA ILE A 401 10.36 -15.09 8.66
C ILE A 401 9.10 -15.04 7.78
N VAL A 402 8.81 -16.16 7.10
CA VAL A 402 7.60 -16.31 6.29
C VAL A 402 6.31 -16.02 7.08
N ASN A 403 5.39 -15.28 6.48
CA ASN A 403 4.10 -14.93 7.08
C ASN A 403 2.97 -15.09 6.05
N ILE A 404 2.13 -16.13 6.21
CA ILE A 404 1.08 -16.47 5.24
C ILE A 404 0.08 -15.30 5.05
N PRO A 405 -0.50 -14.68 6.10
CA PRO A 405 -1.42 -13.54 5.94
C PRO A 405 -0.82 -12.35 5.18
N ALA A 406 0.43 -11.96 5.49
CA ALA A 406 1.08 -10.82 4.84
C ALA A 406 1.46 -11.14 3.38
N SER A 407 1.96 -12.35 3.10
CA SER A 407 2.22 -12.81 1.72
C SER A 407 0.95 -12.92 0.89
N ALA A 408 -0.15 -13.40 1.48
CA ALA A 408 -1.46 -13.49 0.84
C ALA A 408 -2.04 -12.11 0.54
N ASN A 409 -1.94 -11.17 1.49
CA ASN A 409 -2.27 -9.77 1.28
C ASN A 409 -1.41 -9.16 0.17
N TRP A 410 -0.09 -9.33 0.19
CA TRP A 410 0.80 -8.80 -0.84
C TRP A 410 0.50 -9.38 -2.23
N LEU A 411 0.23 -10.70 -2.33
CA LEU A 411 -0.09 -11.33 -3.60
C LEU A 411 -1.43 -10.82 -4.14
N GLN A 412 -2.45 -10.67 -3.29
CA GLN A 412 -3.68 -9.98 -3.66
C GLN A 412 -3.37 -8.55 -4.12
N TYR A 413 -2.68 -7.73 -3.32
CA TYR A 413 -2.35 -6.35 -3.67
C TYR A 413 -1.56 -6.26 -4.99
N LYS A 414 -0.57 -7.13 -5.26
CA LYS A 414 0.25 -7.07 -6.47
C LYS A 414 -0.39 -7.72 -7.69
N LYS A 415 -1.08 -8.86 -7.60
CA LYS A 415 -1.81 -9.39 -8.77
C LYS A 415 -3.03 -8.52 -9.08
N PHE A 416 -3.73 -7.98 -8.07
CA PHE A 416 -4.71 -6.92 -8.33
C PHE A 416 -4.08 -5.60 -8.76
N SER A 417 -2.84 -5.24 -8.43
CA SER A 417 -2.17 -4.02 -8.95
C SER A 417 -1.43 -4.18 -10.28
N SER A 418 -1.20 -5.41 -10.75
CA SER A 418 -0.70 -5.69 -12.11
C SER A 418 -1.85 -5.97 -13.08
N ILE A 419 -2.94 -6.60 -12.64
CA ILE A 419 -4.22 -6.53 -13.36
C ILE A 419 -4.72 -5.07 -13.34
N LYS A 420 -4.55 -4.31 -12.24
CA LYS A 420 -4.69 -2.84 -12.21
C LYS A 420 -3.37 -2.09 -12.52
N LEU A 421 -2.50 -2.66 -13.35
CA LEU A 421 -1.69 -1.88 -14.31
C LEU A 421 -2.46 -1.69 -15.63
N THR A 422 -3.62 -2.36 -15.80
CA THR A 422 -4.82 -1.67 -16.32
C THR A 422 -5.48 -0.75 -15.29
N ASN A 423 -4.66 -0.09 -14.48
CA ASN A 423 -4.85 1.33 -14.26
C ASN A 423 -4.85 1.96 -15.66
N LYS A 424 -6.04 2.06 -16.26
CA LYS A 424 -6.29 3.09 -17.26
C LYS A 424 -6.00 4.42 -16.54
N ILE A 425 -4.77 4.90 -16.66
CA ILE A 425 -4.47 6.34 -16.79
C ILE A 425 -5.65 6.88 -17.58
N GLU A 426 -6.41 7.83 -17.03
CA GLU A 426 -7.74 8.17 -17.55
C GLU A 426 -7.66 8.37 -19.08
N PRO A 427 -8.37 7.54 -19.87
CA PRO A 427 -7.79 6.79 -21.00
C PRO A 427 -7.03 7.68 -21.96
N LYS A 428 -5.69 7.72 -21.83
CA LYS A 428 -4.70 8.64 -22.44
C LYS A 428 -5.27 10.01 -22.82
N ASN A 429 -5.99 10.06 -23.94
CA ASN A 429 -6.94 11.10 -24.35
C ASN A 429 -7.59 11.85 -23.17
N VAL A 430 -8.16 11.21 -22.14
CA VAL A 430 -8.81 11.97 -21.04
C VAL A 430 -7.81 12.75 -20.17
N ASN A 431 -6.66 12.17 -19.81
CA ASN A 431 -5.61 12.94 -19.11
C ASN A 431 -4.93 13.97 -20.05
N GLU A 432 -4.86 13.72 -21.36
CA GLU A 432 -4.38 14.66 -22.38
C GLU A 432 -5.37 15.82 -22.61
N LYS A 433 -6.68 15.54 -22.49
CA LYS A 433 -7.81 16.48 -22.51
C LYS A 433 -7.86 17.33 -21.24
N ILE A 434 -7.71 16.74 -20.05
CA ILE A 434 -7.55 17.51 -18.79
C ILE A 434 -6.36 18.48 -18.91
N LYS A 435 -5.23 18.04 -19.49
CA LYS A 435 -4.08 18.92 -19.79
C LYS A 435 -4.37 20.01 -20.83
N LYS A 436 -5.11 19.70 -21.90
CA LYS A 436 -5.47 20.64 -22.96
C LYS A 436 -6.40 21.73 -22.44
N GLU A 437 -7.49 21.32 -21.79
CA GLU A 437 -8.53 22.24 -21.32
C GLU A 437 -8.03 23.07 -20.13
N PHE A 438 -7.35 22.46 -19.14
CA PHE A 438 -6.97 23.10 -17.88
C PHE A 438 -5.45 23.22 -17.68
N ARG A 439 -4.71 23.55 -18.75
CA ARG A 439 -3.26 23.78 -18.68
C ARG A 439 -2.92 24.81 -17.59
N GLY A 440 -1.89 24.53 -16.77
CA GLY A 440 -1.45 25.39 -15.67
C GLY A 440 -2.37 25.41 -14.43
N LYS A 441 -3.58 24.86 -14.52
CA LYS A 441 -4.59 24.85 -13.44
C LYS A 441 -4.71 23.48 -12.74
N ILE A 442 -3.87 22.52 -13.14
CA ILE A 442 -3.90 21.11 -12.69
C ILE A 442 -2.53 20.63 -12.20
N VAL A 443 -2.55 19.62 -11.33
CA VAL A 443 -1.37 18.95 -10.78
C VAL A 443 -1.58 17.43 -10.72
N ARG A 444 -0.50 16.65 -10.85
CA ARG A 444 -0.50 15.20 -10.59
C ARG A 444 -0.48 14.96 -9.08
N LYS A 445 -1.57 14.43 -8.53
CA LYS A 445 -1.82 14.40 -7.08
C LYS A 445 -0.92 13.42 -6.32
N ASP A 446 -0.35 12.42 -6.99
CA ASP A 446 0.66 11.49 -6.45
C ASP A 446 2.03 12.12 -6.17
N LEU A 447 2.43 13.12 -6.97
CA LEU A 447 3.73 13.79 -6.81
C LEU A 447 3.80 14.57 -5.49
N VAL A 448 2.64 15.04 -5.00
CA VAL A 448 2.45 15.75 -3.73
C VAL A 448 2.73 14.84 -2.52
N TYR A 449 2.49 13.53 -2.66
CA TYR A 449 2.76 12.55 -1.60
C TYR A 449 4.18 11.97 -1.69
N THR A 450 4.78 11.96 -2.88
CA THR A 450 6.13 11.45 -3.12
C THR A 450 7.19 12.45 -2.67
N LEU A 451 6.94 13.75 -2.83
CA LEU A 451 7.83 14.80 -2.35
C LEU A 451 7.35 15.30 -0.99
N GLN A 452 7.94 14.74 0.07
CA GLN A 452 7.78 15.19 1.46
C GLN A 452 8.41 16.58 1.66
N ILE A 453 7.71 17.61 1.17
CA ILE A 453 7.99 19.02 1.45
C ILE A 453 7.38 19.31 2.83
N GLU A 454 8.08 18.90 3.88
CA GLU A 454 7.63 19.15 5.25
C GLU A 454 7.47 20.65 5.53
N ARG A 455 6.51 20.99 6.41
CA ARG A 455 6.25 22.34 6.94
C ARG A 455 5.60 23.37 5.98
N LEU A 456 5.32 23.05 4.72
CA LEU A 456 4.50 23.91 3.83
C LEU A 456 3.03 23.45 3.73
N PRO A 457 2.05 24.36 3.63
CA PRO A 457 0.66 24.01 3.37
C PRO A 457 0.49 23.29 2.03
N ARG A 458 -0.37 22.26 1.96
CA ARG A 458 -0.49 21.41 0.76
C ARG A 458 -0.76 22.17 -0.54
N TYR A 459 -1.63 23.20 -0.50
CA TYR A 459 -1.95 23.99 -1.69
C TYR A 459 -0.73 24.75 -2.26
N ILE A 460 0.18 25.19 -1.38
CA ILE A 460 1.47 25.78 -1.78
C ILE A 460 2.39 24.72 -2.37
N SER A 461 2.48 23.54 -1.76
CA SER A 461 3.23 22.41 -2.32
C SER A 461 2.73 22.02 -3.73
N GLU A 462 1.41 21.99 -3.96
CA GLU A 462 0.82 21.74 -5.28
C GLU A 462 1.14 22.85 -6.31
N TYR A 463 1.13 24.12 -5.90
CA TYR A 463 1.51 25.24 -6.75
C TYR A 463 3.00 25.21 -7.12
N LEU A 464 3.89 24.99 -6.14
CA LEU A 464 5.33 24.85 -6.33
C LEU A 464 5.67 23.65 -7.25
N LEU A 465 5.01 22.52 -7.05
CA LEU A 465 5.17 21.35 -7.92
C LEU A 465 4.74 21.64 -9.36
N THR A 466 3.67 22.41 -9.57
CA THR A 466 3.26 22.83 -10.92
C THR A 466 4.31 23.75 -11.56
N ARG A 467 4.82 24.74 -10.81
CA ARG A 467 5.83 25.73 -11.29
C ARG A 467 7.21 25.13 -11.58
N PHE A 468 7.65 24.12 -10.82
CA PHE A 468 8.98 23.52 -10.98
C PHE A 468 8.98 22.16 -11.71
N CYS A 469 7.90 21.38 -11.62
CA CYS A 469 7.76 20.02 -12.16
C CYS A 469 6.59 19.88 -13.17
N GLU A 470 6.32 20.87 -14.06
CA GLU A 470 5.22 20.81 -15.06
C GLU A 470 5.21 19.46 -15.85
N ASN A 471 6.40 18.96 -16.20
CA ASN A 471 6.61 17.70 -16.92
C ASN A 471 6.86 16.47 -16.00
N GLY A 472 6.51 16.56 -14.71
CA GLY A 472 6.67 15.49 -13.71
C GLY A 472 7.97 15.57 -12.89
N ILE A 473 8.09 14.68 -11.90
CA ILE A 473 9.27 14.59 -11.04
C ILE A 473 10.47 14.11 -11.86
N THR A 474 11.48 14.94 -11.94
CA THR A 474 12.83 14.60 -12.43
C THR A 474 13.85 15.06 -11.41
N THR A 475 15.04 14.45 -11.40
CA THR A 475 16.18 14.87 -10.55
C THR A 475 16.60 16.33 -10.78
N LYS A 476 16.22 16.93 -11.93
CA LYS A 476 16.40 18.35 -12.23
C LYS A 476 15.34 19.22 -11.56
N CYS A 477 14.08 18.79 -11.50
CA CYS A 477 13.04 19.49 -10.73
C CYS A 477 13.31 19.42 -9.22
N THR A 478 13.57 18.23 -8.67
CA THR A 478 13.72 18.06 -7.21
C THR A 478 14.87 18.93 -6.67
N LYS A 479 16.01 18.97 -7.37
CA LYS A 479 17.12 19.88 -7.04
C LYS A 479 16.75 21.36 -7.13
N LYS A 480 15.96 21.79 -8.13
CA LYS A 480 15.44 23.18 -8.20
C LYS A 480 14.53 23.52 -7.01
N LEU A 481 13.60 22.62 -6.68
CA LEU A 481 12.63 22.82 -5.61
C LEU A 481 13.28 22.79 -4.22
N GLN A 482 14.21 21.85 -3.97
CA GLN A 482 15.02 21.83 -2.75
C GLN A 482 15.90 23.07 -2.61
N ARG A 483 16.48 23.56 -3.72
CA ARG A 483 17.20 24.84 -3.72
C ARG A 483 16.27 26.00 -3.34
N PHE A 484 15.13 26.14 -4.02
CA PHE A 484 14.14 27.18 -3.71
C PHE A 484 13.73 27.20 -2.23
N ILE A 485 13.42 26.03 -1.67
CA ILE A 485 13.08 25.89 -0.25
C ILE A 485 14.25 26.33 0.64
N LYS A 486 15.48 25.86 0.38
CA LYS A 486 16.68 26.23 1.16
C LYS A 486 17.07 27.71 1.04
N GLU A 487 16.75 28.34 -0.09
CA GLU A 487 17.13 29.71 -0.43
C GLU A 487 16.12 30.73 0.13
N TYR A 488 14.81 30.43 0.06
CA TYR A 488 13.74 31.37 0.42
C TYR A 488 12.85 30.96 1.61
N PHE A 489 12.74 29.68 1.98
CA PHE A 489 11.85 29.23 3.05
C PHE A 489 12.63 28.82 4.32
N PRO A 490 12.80 29.75 5.27
CA PRO A 490 13.64 29.52 6.45
C PRO A 490 12.99 28.59 7.48
N LYS A 491 13.83 27.87 8.23
CA LYS A 491 13.36 27.13 9.40
C LYS A 491 13.03 28.09 10.55
N ASP A 492 12.27 27.59 11.51
CA ASP A 492 11.83 28.31 12.70
C ASP A 492 13.01 28.71 13.61
N GLU A 493 14.09 27.91 13.59
CA GLU A 493 15.37 28.17 14.27
C GLU A 493 16.21 29.29 13.60
N ASP A 494 16.06 29.52 12.29
CA ASP A 494 16.88 30.48 11.52
C ASP A 494 16.48 31.95 11.77
N LYS A 495 15.38 32.20 12.48
CA LYS A 495 14.77 33.52 12.71
C LYS A 495 15.76 34.63 13.10
N ASN A 496 16.69 34.35 14.01
CA ASN A 496 17.69 35.32 14.45
C ASN A 496 18.85 35.48 13.45
N ILE A 497 19.21 34.42 12.71
CA ILE A 497 20.20 34.45 11.63
C ILE A 497 19.72 35.37 10.50
N ILE A 498 18.43 35.34 10.17
CA ILE A 498 17.84 36.16 9.12
C ILE A 498 17.70 37.62 9.55
N LYS A 499 17.32 37.88 10.81
CA LYS A 499 17.36 39.25 11.36
C LYS A 499 18.77 39.82 11.35
N LYS A 500 19.80 39.00 11.58
CA LYS A 500 21.19 39.40 11.39
C LYS A 500 21.50 39.70 9.92
N LYS A 501 21.21 38.80 8.97
CA LYS A 501 21.40 39.05 7.52
C LYS A 501 20.73 40.35 7.05
N LEU A 502 19.47 40.57 7.45
CA LEU A 502 18.71 41.78 7.10
C LEU A 502 19.33 43.07 7.68
N LYS A 503 19.87 43.00 8.90
CA LYS A 503 20.61 44.12 9.52
C LYS A 503 21.96 44.37 8.83
N ASP A 504 22.69 43.30 8.51
CA ASP A 504 24.06 43.37 8.01
C ASP A 504 24.11 43.72 6.50
N ASN A 505 23.14 43.26 5.71
CA ASN A 505 23.04 43.49 4.26
C ASN A 505 22.07 44.61 3.86
N GLY A 506 21.21 45.08 4.77
CA GLY A 506 20.13 46.04 4.47
C GLY A 506 18.91 45.46 3.74
N TYR A 507 18.95 44.21 3.26
CA TYR A 507 17.80 43.54 2.64
C TYR A 507 17.80 42.01 2.87
N CYS A 508 16.64 41.38 2.71
CA CYS A 508 16.50 39.94 2.50
C CYS A 508 15.21 39.57 1.75
N GLU A 509 15.20 38.39 1.13
CA GLU A 509 14.05 37.81 0.43
C GLU A 509 13.54 36.61 1.24
N ILE A 510 12.24 36.53 1.52
CA ILE A 510 11.65 35.46 2.35
C ILE A 510 10.31 35.00 1.79
N PHE A 511 10.13 33.67 1.70
CA PHE A 511 8.86 33.03 1.41
C PHE A 511 8.03 32.82 2.70
N ASP A 512 6.90 33.51 2.85
CA ASP A 512 6.06 33.48 4.06
C ASP A 512 4.59 33.84 3.75
N GLU A 513 3.69 33.70 4.73
CA GLU A 513 2.30 34.18 4.65
C GLU A 513 2.20 35.63 5.14
N LEU A 514 2.14 36.57 4.20
CA LEU A 514 2.02 37.99 4.52
C LEU A 514 0.57 38.38 4.77
N ARG A 515 0.33 39.16 5.83
CA ARG A 515 -0.98 39.71 6.21
C ARG A 515 -0.88 41.20 6.51
N ALA A 516 -1.60 42.02 5.75
CA ALA A 516 -1.57 43.47 5.83
C ALA A 516 -2.72 44.03 6.67
N PHE A 517 -2.55 45.26 7.16
CA PHE A 517 -3.56 46.06 7.84
C PHE A 517 -3.22 47.56 7.75
N VAL A 518 -4.24 48.41 7.75
CA VAL A 518 -4.08 49.86 7.74
C VAL A 518 -4.08 50.40 9.17
N ASP A 519 -3.12 51.28 9.50
CA ASP A 519 -2.94 51.92 10.81
C ASP A 519 -3.18 53.43 10.64
N LEU A 520 -4.45 53.85 10.74
CA LEU A 520 -4.90 55.22 10.41
C LEU A 520 -4.28 56.29 11.33
N GLU A 521 -3.99 55.96 12.59
CA GLU A 521 -3.28 56.85 13.53
C GLU A 521 -1.88 57.23 13.04
N LYS A 522 -1.28 56.38 12.18
CA LYS A 522 0.06 56.59 11.60
C LYS A 522 0.01 56.94 10.11
N ASN A 523 -1.20 57.06 9.55
CA ASN A 523 -1.46 57.21 8.12
C ASN A 523 -0.60 56.27 7.26
N ALA A 524 -0.54 54.98 7.65
CA ALA A 524 0.38 54.02 7.04
C ALA A 524 -0.17 52.60 7.00
N SER A 525 0.11 51.91 5.89
CA SER A 525 -0.14 50.49 5.71
C SER A 525 1.00 49.64 6.26
N PHE A 526 0.65 48.60 7.02
CA PHE A 526 1.60 47.68 7.65
C PHE A 526 1.34 46.23 7.24
N VAL A 527 2.38 45.40 7.31
CA VAL A 527 2.32 43.96 7.06
C VAL A 527 3.05 43.17 8.15
N SER A 528 2.49 42.01 8.50
CA SER A 528 3.08 41.02 9.40
C SER A 528 3.75 39.90 8.59
N ILE A 529 4.92 39.46 9.05
CA ILE A 529 5.78 38.43 8.44
C ILE A 529 6.10 37.39 9.54
N PRO A 530 5.24 36.37 9.72
CA PRO A 530 5.28 35.46 10.87
C PRO A 530 6.57 34.65 11.06
N ARG A 531 7.19 34.12 10.00
CA ARG A 531 8.40 33.26 10.07
C ARG A 531 9.55 33.92 10.83
N ILE A 532 9.83 35.18 10.50
CA ILE A 532 10.83 35.98 11.21
C ILE A 532 10.27 36.72 12.43
N GLY A 533 8.97 36.60 12.71
CA GLY A 533 8.31 37.28 13.82
C GLY A 533 8.51 38.80 13.74
N ILE A 534 8.06 39.39 12.64
CA ILE A 534 7.88 40.84 12.48
C ILE A 534 6.37 41.09 12.38
N SER A 535 5.83 41.86 13.32
CA SER A 535 4.38 42.17 13.40
C SER A 535 3.99 43.47 12.67
N ARG A 536 4.98 44.32 12.35
CA ARG A 536 4.83 45.58 11.61
C ARG A 536 6.11 45.84 10.79
N ALA A 537 6.03 45.63 9.47
CA ALA A 537 6.84 46.34 8.48
C ALA A 537 5.91 47.26 7.67
N ARG A 538 6.40 48.38 7.13
CA ARG A 538 5.64 49.21 6.16
C ARG A 538 5.42 48.39 4.87
N ILE A 539 4.30 48.61 4.20
CA ILE A 539 4.05 48.12 2.83
C ILE A 539 3.42 49.27 2.02
N SER A 540 3.65 49.32 0.71
CA SER A 540 3.07 50.35 -0.15
C SER A 540 1.62 50.04 -0.54
N ASP A 541 0.78 51.07 -0.64
CA ASP A 541 -0.62 50.90 -1.02
C ASP A 541 -0.78 50.40 -2.47
N ASN A 542 0.23 50.61 -3.33
CA ASN A 542 0.29 50.00 -4.66
C ASN A 542 0.34 48.45 -4.57
N LEU A 543 1.17 47.89 -3.69
CA LEU A 543 1.19 46.43 -3.46
C LEU A 543 -0.14 45.93 -2.89
N LEU A 544 -0.82 46.71 -2.04
CA LEU A 544 -2.14 46.34 -1.51
C LEU A 544 -3.26 46.41 -2.55
N ASN A 545 -3.24 47.40 -3.43
CA ASN A 545 -4.20 47.53 -4.53
C ASN A 545 -4.05 46.39 -5.55
N ASN A 546 -2.80 46.00 -5.86
CA ASN A 546 -2.53 44.86 -6.75
C ASN A 546 -2.87 43.50 -6.10
N TYR A 547 -2.84 43.41 -4.76
CA TYR A 547 -2.94 42.16 -4.01
C TYR A 547 -3.92 42.25 -2.83
N GLU A 548 -5.18 42.64 -3.08
CA GLU A 548 -6.19 42.96 -2.05
C GLU A 548 -6.37 41.87 -0.97
N ASN A 549 -6.17 40.59 -1.31
CA ASN A 549 -6.23 39.48 -0.36
C ASN A 549 -5.22 39.59 0.80
N LEU A 550 -4.13 40.38 0.68
CA LEU A 550 -3.22 40.70 1.77
C LEU A 550 -3.96 41.35 2.96
N LEU A 551 -4.90 42.26 2.69
CA LEU A 551 -5.72 42.95 3.71
C LEU A 551 -6.84 42.05 4.26
N ARG A 552 -7.41 41.20 3.40
CA ARG A 552 -8.58 40.37 3.78
C ARG A 552 -8.22 39.17 4.66
N ALA A 553 -7.18 38.43 4.29
CA ALA A 553 -6.91 37.13 4.91
C ALA A 553 -5.43 36.69 4.86
N GLY A 554 -4.63 37.24 3.94
CA GLY A 554 -3.21 36.93 3.74
C GLY A 554 -2.92 36.23 2.42
N ILE A 555 -1.67 36.36 1.96
CA ILE A 555 -1.16 35.72 0.74
C ILE A 555 0.21 35.10 1.02
N TRP A 556 0.44 33.90 0.51
CA TRP A 556 1.77 33.28 0.46
C TRP A 556 2.57 33.80 -0.73
N GLY A 557 3.81 34.22 -0.50
CA GLY A 557 4.68 34.73 -1.56
C GLY A 557 6.08 35.04 -1.06
N ILE A 558 6.95 35.47 -1.98
CA ILE A 558 8.26 36.01 -1.62
C ILE A 558 8.07 37.49 -1.30
N ALA A 559 8.41 37.90 -0.09
CA ALA A 559 8.52 39.29 0.31
C ALA A 559 9.97 39.76 0.17
N HIS A 560 10.18 40.89 -0.51
CA HIS A 560 11.45 41.58 -0.54
C HIS A 560 11.44 42.61 0.60
N ILE A 561 12.26 42.38 1.62
CA ILE A 561 12.25 43.12 2.88
C ILE A 561 13.51 43.98 2.94
N ASN A 562 13.34 45.29 3.00
CA ASN A 562 14.43 46.24 3.19
C ASN A 562 14.47 46.68 4.66
N TYR A 563 15.68 46.89 5.19
CA TYR A 563 15.94 47.46 6.50
C TYR A 563 16.76 48.75 6.36
N ASP A 564 16.17 49.86 6.78
CA ASP A 564 16.82 51.18 6.83
C ASP A 564 16.94 51.61 8.30
N PRO A 565 18.16 51.76 8.85
CA PRO A 565 18.32 52.19 10.24
C PRO A 565 17.90 53.64 10.50
N THR A 566 17.70 54.46 9.46
CA THR A 566 17.44 55.92 9.52
C THR A 566 15.96 56.29 9.42
N ASP A 567 15.11 55.47 8.78
CA ASP A 567 13.65 55.71 8.73
C ASP A 567 13.00 55.57 10.12
N LYS A 568 11.92 56.33 10.35
CA LYS A 568 11.01 56.15 11.50
C LYS A 568 10.40 54.75 11.52
N ILE A 569 10.16 54.14 10.36
CA ILE A 569 9.70 52.75 10.21
C ILE A 569 10.79 51.96 9.48
N LYS A 570 11.75 51.45 10.26
CA LYS A 570 13.01 50.82 9.80
C LYS A 570 12.89 49.57 8.93
N LEU A 571 11.68 49.11 8.62
CA LEU A 571 11.39 47.86 7.93
C LEU A 571 10.29 48.10 6.91
N ASN A 572 10.57 47.82 5.64
CA ASN A 572 9.63 48.02 4.55
C ASN A 572 9.63 46.81 3.60
N VAL A 573 8.46 46.32 3.21
CA VAL A 573 8.32 45.40 2.07
C VAL A 573 8.34 46.23 0.79
N SER A 574 9.43 46.10 0.04
CA SER A 574 9.70 46.86 -1.18
C SER A 574 8.95 46.28 -2.39
N ASP A 575 8.81 44.96 -2.44
CA ASP A 575 8.09 44.21 -3.48
C ASP A 575 7.56 42.87 -2.91
N PHE A 576 6.56 42.29 -3.57
CA PHE A 576 5.95 41.02 -3.18
C PHE A 576 5.54 40.18 -4.40
N ILE A 577 6.09 38.96 -4.49
CA ILE A 577 5.78 37.99 -5.55
C ILE A 577 4.83 36.92 -4.98
N PRO A 578 3.51 36.95 -5.30
CA PRO A 578 2.56 35.96 -4.80
C PRO A 578 2.78 34.57 -5.43
N TYR A 579 2.49 33.53 -4.65
CA TYR A 579 2.50 32.12 -5.06
C TYR A 579 1.09 31.51 -4.90
N GLN A 580 0.12 32.20 -5.49
CA GLN A 580 -1.27 31.81 -5.66
C GLN A 580 -1.66 31.97 -7.15
N VAL A 581 -2.76 31.37 -7.57
CA VAL A 581 -3.24 31.46 -8.96
C VAL A 581 -3.87 32.84 -9.20
N SER A 582 -3.16 33.69 -9.95
CA SER A 582 -3.37 35.14 -9.99
C SER A 582 -4.58 35.63 -10.79
N GLN A 583 -5.15 34.82 -11.68
CA GLN A 583 -6.38 35.13 -12.42
C GLN A 583 -7.28 33.91 -12.50
N ILE A 584 -8.56 34.12 -12.20
CA ILE A 584 -9.57 33.06 -12.08
C ILE A 584 -10.84 33.50 -12.77
N ASP A 585 -10.98 32.95 -13.97
CA ASP A 585 -12.13 33.04 -14.86
C ASP A 585 -13.07 31.86 -14.52
N ILE A 586 -14.31 32.17 -14.16
CA ILE A 586 -15.33 31.16 -13.79
C ILE A 586 -16.17 30.77 -15.01
N GLU A 587 -16.34 31.67 -15.96
CA GLU A 587 -16.97 31.48 -17.27
C GLU A 587 -16.17 30.46 -18.11
N GLU A 588 -14.84 30.52 -18.10
CA GLU A 588 -13.93 29.55 -18.73
C GLU A 588 -14.03 28.16 -18.07
N TYR A 589 -14.17 28.11 -16.74
CA TYR A 589 -14.38 26.86 -16.00
C TYR A 589 -15.75 26.24 -16.31
N VAL A 590 -16.79 27.08 -16.41
CA VAL A 590 -18.15 26.71 -16.81
C VAL A 590 -18.20 26.21 -18.25
N ALA A 591 -17.61 26.93 -19.22
CA ALA A 591 -17.58 26.50 -20.61
C ALA A 591 -16.81 25.17 -20.77
N LYS A 592 -15.65 25.04 -20.11
CA LYS A 592 -14.83 23.81 -20.20
C LYS A 592 -15.47 22.60 -19.51
N ARG A 593 -16.52 22.77 -18.68
CA ARG A 593 -17.33 21.66 -18.15
C ARG A 593 -17.97 20.83 -19.26
N GLU A 594 -18.37 21.46 -20.37
CA GLU A 594 -19.10 20.81 -21.47
C GLU A 594 -18.27 19.77 -22.21
N ASN A 595 -16.95 19.99 -22.28
CA ASN A 595 -16.02 19.03 -22.85
C ASN A 595 -15.98 17.70 -22.09
N PHE A 596 -16.51 17.59 -20.85
CA PHE A 596 -16.45 16.38 -20.03
C PHE A 596 -17.82 15.72 -19.80
N SER A 597 -17.87 14.39 -19.91
CA SER A 597 -19.02 13.61 -19.45
C SER A 597 -19.16 13.66 -17.92
N LYS A 598 -20.38 13.45 -17.39
CA LYS A 598 -20.69 13.34 -15.94
C LYS A 598 -19.64 12.49 -15.19
N LYS A 599 -19.23 11.37 -15.79
CA LYS A 599 -18.28 10.40 -15.23
C LYS A 599 -16.83 10.88 -15.20
N GLU A 600 -16.36 11.54 -16.26
CA GLU A 600 -15.01 12.16 -16.28
C GLU A 600 -14.95 13.33 -15.29
N TRP A 601 -15.98 14.18 -15.27
CA TRP A 601 -16.03 15.34 -14.37
C TRP A 601 -15.99 14.93 -12.90
N ILE A 602 -16.84 13.98 -12.49
CA ILE A 602 -16.85 13.44 -11.13
C ILE A 602 -15.50 12.78 -10.77
N ASN A 603 -14.81 12.13 -11.73
CA ASN A 603 -13.48 11.59 -11.48
C ASN A 603 -12.43 12.69 -11.28
N LEU A 604 -12.45 13.75 -12.10
CA LEU A 604 -11.57 14.91 -12.00
C LEU A 604 -11.74 15.64 -10.65
N LEU A 605 -12.97 15.79 -10.18
CA LEU A 605 -13.25 16.36 -8.86
C LEU A 605 -12.74 15.44 -7.73
N ILE A 606 -13.01 14.13 -7.78
CA ILE A 606 -12.49 13.18 -6.78
C ILE A 606 -10.96 13.12 -6.78
N ASN A 607 -10.30 13.19 -7.95
CA ASN A 607 -8.85 13.37 -8.07
C ASN A 607 -8.39 14.68 -7.40
N THR A 608 -9.15 15.77 -7.58
CA THR A 608 -8.86 17.08 -6.98
C THR A 608 -8.83 17.03 -5.46
N LEU A 609 -9.75 16.27 -4.84
CA LEU A 609 -9.75 15.96 -3.40
C LEU A 609 -8.56 15.08 -2.94
N GLY A 610 -7.70 14.65 -3.87
CA GLY A 610 -6.59 13.73 -3.62
C GLY A 610 -6.98 12.25 -3.56
N LEU A 611 -8.22 11.89 -3.87
CA LEU A 611 -8.79 10.56 -3.67
C LEU A 611 -8.90 9.76 -4.97
N ASN A 612 -8.84 8.43 -4.88
CA ASN A 612 -8.87 7.53 -6.04
C ASN A 612 -10.31 7.24 -6.52
N PRO A 613 -10.74 7.75 -7.70
CA PRO A 613 -12.10 7.55 -8.19
C PRO A 613 -12.43 6.10 -8.61
N ARG A 614 -11.48 5.15 -8.49
CA ARG A 614 -11.75 3.71 -8.67
C ARG A 614 -12.19 2.99 -7.40
N ARG A 615 -12.04 3.59 -6.22
CA ARG A 615 -12.43 2.95 -4.94
C ARG A 615 -13.89 3.17 -4.56
N PHE A 616 -14.52 4.18 -5.12
CA PHE A 616 -15.86 4.63 -4.76
C PHE A 616 -16.85 4.37 -5.91
N ASN A 617 -18.04 3.86 -5.58
CA ASN A 617 -19.17 3.81 -6.52
C ASN A 617 -19.80 5.20 -6.70
N HIS A 618 -20.85 5.35 -7.53
CA HIS A 618 -21.43 6.67 -7.80
C HIS A 618 -21.87 7.38 -6.52
N ARG A 619 -22.72 6.75 -5.71
CA ARG A 619 -23.21 7.28 -4.44
C ARG A 619 -22.07 7.71 -3.52
N LYS A 620 -21.08 6.85 -3.25
CA LYS A 620 -19.93 7.21 -2.39
C LYS A 620 -19.13 8.42 -2.93
N LYS A 621 -19.01 8.61 -4.24
CA LYS A 621 -18.39 9.82 -4.81
C LYS A 621 -19.23 11.06 -4.53
N VAL A 622 -20.55 11.00 -4.71
CA VAL A 622 -21.42 12.16 -4.45
C VAL A 622 -21.48 12.48 -2.95
N LEU A 623 -21.47 11.48 -2.06
CA LEU A 623 -21.32 11.68 -0.60
C LEU A 623 -19.99 12.39 -0.26
N ILE A 624 -18.87 11.94 -0.84
CA ILE A 624 -17.55 12.56 -0.65
C ILE A 624 -17.52 13.99 -1.21
N LEU A 625 -18.11 14.24 -2.38
CA LEU A 625 -18.20 15.59 -2.98
C LEU A 625 -19.17 16.50 -2.20
N SER A 626 -20.16 15.95 -1.49
CA SER A 626 -21.08 16.71 -0.65
C SER A 626 -20.39 17.43 0.52
N ARG A 627 -19.18 17.01 0.89
CA ARG A 627 -18.32 17.76 1.83
C ARG A 627 -17.95 19.15 1.31
N LEU A 628 -18.05 19.42 0.01
CA LEU A 628 -17.84 20.75 -0.58
C LEU A 628 -19.05 21.68 -0.40
N LEU A 629 -20.23 21.18 -0.04
CA LEU A 629 -21.45 22.00 0.01
C LEU A 629 -21.34 23.23 0.94
N PRO A 630 -20.78 23.13 2.17
CA PRO A 630 -20.56 24.32 3.00
C PRO A 630 -19.58 25.34 2.39
N LEU A 631 -18.66 24.91 1.52
CA LEU A 631 -17.71 25.79 0.84
C LEU A 631 -18.33 26.51 -0.37
N ILE A 632 -19.32 25.90 -1.04
CA ILE A 632 -19.91 26.41 -2.29
C ILE A 632 -21.29 27.11 -2.11
N GLU A 633 -21.94 26.92 -0.97
CA GLU A 633 -23.18 27.62 -0.58
C GLU A 633 -22.96 28.58 0.60
N ASP A 634 -23.64 29.73 0.56
CA ASP A 634 -23.78 30.64 1.69
C ASP A 634 -24.55 29.97 2.84
N ARG A 635 -24.27 30.33 4.11
CA ARG A 635 -25.04 29.95 5.32
C ARG A 635 -25.70 28.56 5.22
N LEU A 636 -24.87 27.54 4.96
CA LEU A 636 -25.28 26.15 4.89
C LEU A 636 -24.69 25.42 6.11
N PHE A 637 -25.54 24.79 6.90
CA PHE A 637 -25.17 24.16 8.15
C PHE A 637 -25.38 22.64 8.01
N MET A 638 -24.28 21.89 7.99
CA MET A 638 -24.26 20.46 7.69
C MET A 638 -23.58 19.66 8.80
N ILE A 639 -23.96 18.40 8.92
CA ILE A 639 -23.31 17.41 9.80
C ILE A 639 -22.78 16.27 8.94
N GLU A 640 -21.61 15.73 9.23
CA GLU A 640 -21.20 14.39 8.77
C GLU A 640 -20.88 13.51 9.97
N VAL A 641 -21.60 12.39 10.06
CA VAL A 641 -21.37 11.34 11.05
C VAL A 641 -20.89 10.07 10.37
N GLY A 642 -19.82 9.48 10.89
CA GLY A 642 -19.27 8.22 10.40
C GLY A 642 -18.15 7.69 11.28
N PRO A 643 -17.60 6.50 11.01
CA PRO A 643 -16.52 5.94 11.79
C PRO A 643 -15.21 6.77 11.65
N LYS A 644 -14.26 6.50 12.55
CA LYS A 644 -12.89 7.03 12.41
C LYS A 644 -12.22 6.50 11.14
N GLY A 645 -11.46 7.35 10.46
CA GLY A 645 -10.67 7.00 9.26
C GLY A 645 -11.34 7.28 7.91
N THR A 646 -12.51 7.92 7.82
CA THR A 646 -13.17 8.25 6.53
C THR A 646 -12.71 9.59 5.92
N GLY A 647 -11.65 10.20 6.46
CA GLY A 647 -11.05 11.44 5.93
C GLY A 647 -11.93 12.69 6.04
N LYS A 648 -12.76 12.78 7.08
CA LYS A 648 -13.77 13.85 7.27
C LYS A 648 -13.15 15.26 7.28
N SER A 649 -12.25 15.52 8.22
CA SER A 649 -11.51 16.79 8.37
C SER A 649 -10.50 17.03 7.26
N TYR A 650 -9.83 15.96 6.80
CA TYR A 650 -8.74 16.02 5.82
C TYR A 650 -9.03 16.89 4.60
N LEU A 651 -10.27 16.86 4.07
CA LEU A 651 -10.68 17.72 2.97
C LEU A 651 -10.55 19.21 3.31
N PHE A 652 -11.14 19.63 4.43
CA PHE A 652 -11.20 21.03 4.85
C PHE A 652 -9.84 21.59 5.32
N GLU A 653 -8.94 20.72 5.78
CA GLU A 653 -7.55 21.08 6.11
C GLU A 653 -6.69 21.33 4.87
N ASN A 654 -7.02 20.70 3.73
CA ASN A 654 -6.13 20.59 2.58
C ASN A 654 -6.63 21.23 1.28
N ILE A 655 -7.93 21.48 1.13
CA ILE A 655 -8.50 21.96 -0.13
C ILE A 655 -8.76 23.46 -0.18
N SER A 656 -9.24 24.08 0.91
CA SER A 656 -9.67 25.48 0.87
C SER A 656 -9.09 26.30 2.00
N PHE A 657 -8.46 27.41 1.60
CA PHE A 657 -8.01 28.48 2.49
C PHE A 657 -9.19 29.20 3.16
N TYR A 658 -10.39 29.19 2.56
CA TYR A 658 -11.56 29.85 3.11
C TYR A 658 -12.26 29.05 4.24
N SER A 659 -11.94 27.77 4.41
CA SER A 659 -12.32 27.00 5.59
C SER A 659 -11.41 27.26 6.80
N LYS A 660 -11.95 27.18 8.01
CA LYS A 660 -11.17 27.02 9.24
C LYS A 660 -11.65 25.78 10.00
N VAL A 661 -10.76 24.78 10.10
CA VAL A 661 -10.94 23.63 10.99
C VAL A 661 -10.57 24.02 12.43
N VAL A 662 -11.42 23.62 13.37
CA VAL A 662 -11.26 23.72 14.82
C VAL A 662 -11.48 22.31 15.38
N ALA A 663 -10.44 21.75 16.02
CA ALA A 663 -10.43 20.36 16.47
C ALA A 663 -9.96 20.31 17.94
N GLY A 664 -10.86 19.88 18.83
CA GLY A 664 -10.62 19.77 20.27
C GLY A 664 -10.48 21.08 21.05
N GLY A 665 -10.86 21.05 22.33
CA GLY A 665 -10.63 22.15 23.27
C GLY A 665 -11.73 23.21 23.32
N LYS A 666 -11.40 24.37 23.91
CA LYS A 666 -12.37 25.41 24.30
C LYS A 666 -12.61 26.45 23.21
N ILE A 667 -13.86 26.53 22.73
CA ILE A 667 -14.34 27.60 21.83
C ILE A 667 -15.11 28.62 22.65
N SER A 668 -14.66 29.88 22.59
CA SER A 668 -15.33 30.99 23.25
C SER A 668 -16.11 31.87 22.29
N ARG A 669 -17.15 32.53 22.82
CA ARG A 669 -17.96 33.52 22.09
C ARG A 669 -17.10 34.61 21.42
N ALA A 670 -16.03 35.03 22.10
CA ALA A 670 -15.09 36.02 21.60
C ALA A 670 -14.27 35.56 20.37
N ASN A 671 -13.93 34.27 20.29
CA ASN A 671 -13.18 33.72 19.15
C ASN A 671 -14.09 33.41 17.96
N LEU A 672 -15.33 32.98 18.21
CA LEU A 672 -16.29 32.62 17.16
C LEU A 672 -16.95 33.85 16.51
N PHE A 673 -17.38 34.82 17.32
CA PHE A 673 -18.19 35.97 16.89
C PHE A 673 -17.41 37.29 16.86
N TYR A 674 -17.12 37.86 18.04
CA TYR A 674 -16.41 39.15 18.17
C TYR A 674 -15.80 39.33 19.57
N ASN A 675 -14.54 39.75 19.63
CA ASN A 675 -13.80 39.98 20.87
C ASN A 675 -13.86 41.46 21.26
N LEU A 676 -14.72 41.79 22.24
CA LEU A 676 -14.95 43.15 22.72
C LEU A 676 -13.67 43.86 23.19
N ASN A 677 -12.80 43.16 23.94
CA ASN A 677 -11.64 43.75 24.59
C ASN A 677 -10.54 44.13 23.58
N THR A 678 -10.31 43.28 22.57
CA THR A 678 -9.30 43.52 21.52
C THR A 678 -9.87 44.16 20.24
N LYS A 679 -11.18 44.39 20.20
CA LYS A 679 -11.97 44.82 19.05
C LYS A 679 -11.84 43.93 17.80
N LYS A 680 -11.35 42.69 17.95
CA LYS A 680 -11.08 41.76 16.85
C LYS A 680 -12.31 40.97 16.42
N THR A 681 -12.52 40.92 15.11
CA THR A 681 -13.48 40.07 14.42
C THR A 681 -13.24 38.58 14.68
N GLY A 682 -14.29 37.83 15.01
CA GLY A 682 -14.23 36.37 15.20
C GLY A 682 -14.31 35.59 13.89
N LEU A 683 -14.11 34.28 13.98
CA LEU A 683 -14.00 33.38 12.82
C LEU A 683 -15.19 33.44 11.86
N LEU A 684 -16.42 33.66 12.35
CA LEU A 684 -17.62 33.68 11.51
C LEU A 684 -17.62 34.79 10.47
N CYS A 685 -16.95 35.92 10.70
CA CYS A 685 -16.89 37.01 9.71
C CYS A 685 -15.57 37.03 8.93
N LEU A 686 -14.76 35.96 9.00
CA LEU A 686 -13.42 35.87 8.40
C LEU A 686 -13.21 34.61 7.54
N ARG A 687 -14.24 33.74 7.38
CA ARG A 687 -14.16 32.43 6.72
C ARG A 687 -15.48 32.10 6.03
N ASP A 688 -15.41 31.37 4.91
CA ASP A 688 -16.60 30.85 4.22
C ASP A 688 -17.22 29.66 4.95
N CYS A 689 -16.41 28.89 5.66
CA CYS A 689 -16.86 27.73 6.42
C CYS A 689 -16.07 27.54 7.71
N ILE A 690 -16.77 27.29 8.82
CA ILE A 690 -16.17 26.80 10.07
C ILE A 690 -16.45 25.32 10.21
N VAL A 691 -15.40 24.55 10.45
CA VAL A 691 -15.44 23.08 10.51
C VAL A 691 -15.05 22.65 11.90
N PHE A 692 -15.97 22.01 12.60
CA PHE A 692 -15.80 21.54 13.97
C PHE A 692 -15.50 20.04 13.93
N ASP A 693 -14.21 19.67 14.05
CA ASP A 693 -13.79 18.26 14.02
C ASP A 693 -13.66 17.64 15.41
N GLU A 694 -13.96 16.34 15.47
CA GLU A 694 -14.29 15.61 16.70
C GLU A 694 -15.22 16.43 17.61
N ILE A 695 -16.38 16.85 17.08
CA ILE A 695 -17.36 17.74 17.77
C ILE A 695 -17.69 17.30 19.21
N ASN A 696 -17.65 16.00 19.48
CA ASN A 696 -17.83 15.39 20.80
C ASN A 696 -16.69 15.66 21.83
N ARG A 697 -15.65 16.42 21.44
CA ARG A 697 -14.50 16.85 22.25
C ARG A 697 -14.37 18.37 22.35
N ILE A 698 -15.37 19.11 21.84
CA ILE A 698 -15.37 20.57 21.82
C ILE A 698 -16.16 21.09 23.01
N GLU A 699 -15.51 21.92 23.81
CA GLU A 699 -16.14 22.61 24.94
C GLU A 699 -16.46 24.05 24.54
N PHE A 700 -17.72 24.46 24.71
CA PHE A 700 -18.09 25.86 24.60
C PHE A 700 -17.94 26.54 25.97
N THR A 701 -17.28 27.71 26.01
CA THR A 701 -17.44 28.65 27.13
C THR A 701 -18.73 29.44 26.93
N ASP A 702 -19.29 29.97 28.02
CA ASP A 702 -20.42 30.93 27.95
C ASP A 702 -21.61 30.34 27.16
N LYS A 703 -21.89 29.05 27.43
CA LYS A 703 -22.64 28.14 26.55
C LYS A 703 -23.96 28.71 26.07
N ASP A 704 -24.75 29.26 26.99
CA ASP A 704 -26.11 29.69 26.71
C ASP A 704 -26.15 30.97 25.87
N GLU A 705 -25.24 31.92 26.13
CA GLU A 705 -25.03 33.11 25.28
C GLU A 705 -24.55 32.69 23.88
N LEU A 706 -23.57 31.79 23.81
CA LEU A 706 -22.99 31.31 22.56
C LEU A 706 -24.04 30.59 21.70
N MET A 707 -24.87 29.72 22.29
CA MET A 707 -25.93 29.01 21.58
C MET A 707 -27.11 29.89 21.24
N ALA A 708 -27.48 30.87 22.07
CA ALA A 708 -28.48 31.87 21.71
C ALA A 708 -28.03 32.69 20.49
N MET A 709 -26.80 33.22 20.52
CA MET A 709 -26.18 33.89 19.38
C MET A 709 -26.12 33.01 18.13
N LEU A 710 -25.76 31.74 18.27
CA LEU A 710 -25.66 30.80 17.15
C LEU A 710 -27.03 30.47 16.54
N LYS A 711 -28.06 30.26 17.39
CA LYS A 711 -29.46 30.05 16.95
C LYS A 711 -30.04 31.29 16.26
N VAL A 712 -29.63 32.51 16.62
CA VAL A 712 -29.98 33.75 15.90
C VAL A 712 -29.22 33.84 14.56
N TYR A 713 -27.90 33.61 14.58
CA TYR A 713 -27.07 33.66 13.38
C TYR A 713 -27.55 32.67 12.30
N MET A 714 -27.80 31.41 12.65
CA MET A 714 -28.24 30.38 11.71
C MET A 714 -29.63 30.66 11.12
N ALA A 715 -30.49 31.39 11.84
CA ALA A 715 -31.80 31.78 11.32
C ALA A 715 -31.73 32.96 10.35
N ASN A 716 -30.89 33.96 10.65
CA ASN A 716 -30.97 35.29 10.03
C ASN A 716 -29.75 35.66 9.15
N GLY A 717 -28.57 35.10 9.42
CA GLY A 717 -27.29 35.53 8.84
C GLY A 717 -26.64 36.73 9.53
N PHE A 718 -27.16 37.17 10.68
CA PHE A 718 -26.55 38.20 11.50
C PHE A 718 -26.61 37.87 12.99
N PHE A 719 -25.73 38.51 13.77
CA PHE A 719 -25.69 38.40 15.23
C PHE A 719 -25.27 39.74 15.84
N THR A 720 -25.58 39.97 17.12
CA THR A 720 -25.22 41.21 17.83
C THR A 720 -24.29 40.89 19.00
N VAL A 721 -23.25 41.70 19.20
CA VAL A 721 -22.33 41.62 20.35
C VAL A 721 -22.23 43.01 20.98
N GLY A 722 -22.65 43.13 22.24
CA GLY A 722 -22.77 44.42 22.90
C GLY A 722 -23.75 45.33 22.16
N LYS A 723 -23.24 46.40 21.54
CA LYS A 723 -24.04 47.36 20.75
C LYS A 723 -23.87 47.23 19.22
N THR A 724 -23.09 46.25 18.74
CA THR A 724 -22.74 46.12 17.32
C THR A 724 -23.33 44.86 16.71
N THR A 725 -24.07 45.02 15.60
CA THR A 725 -24.57 43.90 14.79
C THR A 725 -23.62 43.60 13.63
N PHE A 726 -23.36 42.32 13.39
CA PHE A 726 -22.47 41.82 12.35
C PHE A 726 -23.25 40.85 11.44
N SER A 727 -23.14 41.04 10.12
CA SER A 727 -23.60 40.09 9.11
C SER A 727 -22.51 39.08 8.78
N SER A 728 -22.87 37.82 8.52
CA SER A 728 -21.96 36.82 7.98
C SER A 728 -22.67 35.87 7.00
N TYR A 729 -21.89 35.38 6.04
CA TYR A 729 -22.30 34.37 5.05
C TYR A 729 -21.68 32.99 5.33
N ALA A 730 -21.01 32.82 6.48
CA ALA A 730 -20.26 31.62 6.83
C ALA A 730 -21.16 30.40 7.06
N SER A 731 -20.81 29.32 6.39
CA SER A 731 -21.40 27.99 6.52
C SER A 731 -20.72 27.22 7.66
N MET A 732 -21.31 26.11 8.10
CA MET A 732 -20.72 25.26 9.15
C MET A 732 -20.77 23.79 8.80
N MET A 733 -19.76 23.05 9.25
CA MET A 733 -19.68 21.61 9.14
C MET A 733 -19.34 21.00 10.51
N LEU A 734 -20.22 20.19 11.07
CA LEU A 734 -19.97 19.45 12.32
C LEU A 734 -19.55 18.01 11.98
N LEU A 735 -18.35 17.59 12.40
CA LEU A 735 -17.80 16.27 12.04
C LEU A 735 -17.78 15.34 13.26
N GLY A 736 -18.52 14.24 13.13
CA GLY A 736 -18.83 13.30 14.20
C GLY A 736 -18.25 11.90 14.02
N ASN A 737 -17.80 11.31 15.14
CA ASN A 737 -17.37 9.91 15.20
C ASN A 737 -18.45 9.06 15.90
N ILE A 738 -19.11 8.18 15.16
CA ILE A 738 -20.15 7.28 15.67
C ILE A 738 -19.72 5.80 15.60
N LEU A 739 -20.30 4.97 16.47
CA LEU A 739 -20.19 3.52 16.39
C LEU A 739 -21.14 2.96 15.31
N ILE A 740 -20.66 1.96 14.57
CA ILE A 740 -21.36 1.35 13.43
C ILE A 740 -21.57 -0.14 13.70
N LYS A 741 -22.79 -0.63 13.48
CA LYS A 741 -23.14 -2.07 13.49
C LYS A 741 -23.79 -2.39 12.16
N ASN A 742 -23.39 -3.47 11.49
CA ASN A 742 -23.94 -3.93 10.21
C ASN A 742 -24.06 -2.81 9.13
N LYS A 743 -23.05 -1.93 9.04
CA LYS A 743 -22.97 -0.76 8.12
C LYS A 743 -23.98 0.38 8.37
N ILE A 744 -24.70 0.37 9.49
CA ILE A 744 -25.59 1.46 9.95
C ILE A 744 -25.16 2.00 11.33
N PRO A 745 -25.59 3.20 11.76
CA PRO A 745 -25.36 3.70 13.11
C PRO A 745 -25.82 2.69 14.18
N ALA A 746 -25.01 2.50 15.23
CA ALA A 746 -25.30 1.55 16.30
C ALA A 746 -26.42 2.01 17.27
N LYS A 747 -26.85 3.28 17.18
CA LYS A 747 -27.98 3.87 17.91
C LYS A 747 -28.97 4.50 16.92
N LYS A 748 -30.27 4.47 17.23
CA LYS A 748 -31.33 5.17 16.45
C LYS A 748 -31.14 6.70 16.50
N TYR A 749 -30.84 7.22 17.68
CA TYR A 749 -30.37 8.59 17.89
C TYR A 749 -28.84 8.62 17.90
N TYR A 750 -28.24 9.36 16.98
CA TYR A 750 -26.80 9.42 16.75
C TYR A 750 -26.26 10.87 16.65
N LEU A 751 -27.07 11.85 17.06
CA LEU A 751 -26.64 13.22 17.35
C LEU A 751 -26.28 13.42 18.83
N ASP A 752 -26.33 12.36 19.64
CA ASP A 752 -25.82 12.29 21.02
C ASP A 752 -24.31 12.59 21.14
N ILE A 753 -23.60 12.56 20.01
CA ILE A 753 -22.21 13.00 19.87
C ILE A 753 -22.01 14.53 19.98
N LEU A 754 -23.07 15.33 19.89
CA LEU A 754 -22.95 16.79 19.95
C LEU A 754 -22.85 17.22 21.42
N PRO A 755 -22.06 18.26 21.77
CA PRO A 755 -22.04 18.80 23.13
C PRO A 755 -23.45 19.15 23.60
N ASN A 756 -23.79 18.87 24.86
CA ASN A 756 -25.17 18.91 25.36
C ASN A 756 -25.95 20.19 25.02
N ALA A 757 -25.29 21.36 25.00
CA ALA A 757 -25.89 22.65 24.64
C ALA A 757 -26.30 22.78 23.15
N MET A 758 -25.97 21.80 22.31
CA MET A 758 -26.45 21.65 20.93
C MET A 758 -27.51 20.56 20.78
N GLN A 759 -27.82 19.77 21.83
CA GLN A 759 -28.80 18.68 21.77
C GLN A 759 -30.23 19.18 21.99
N GLU A 760 -30.67 20.09 21.12
CA GLU A 760 -32.01 20.72 21.14
C GLU A 760 -32.67 20.59 19.77
N SER A 761 -33.98 20.31 19.74
CA SER A 761 -34.80 20.33 18.52
C SER A 761 -34.69 21.67 17.78
N ALA A 762 -34.76 22.78 18.52
CA ALA A 762 -34.57 24.14 18.02
C ALA A 762 -33.20 24.39 17.37
N PHE A 763 -32.14 23.69 17.77
CA PHE A 763 -30.83 23.76 17.09
C PHE A 763 -30.82 22.89 15.83
N TYR A 764 -31.34 21.66 15.92
CA TYR A 764 -31.38 20.70 14.81
C TYR A 764 -32.22 21.20 13.62
N ASP A 765 -33.34 21.87 13.85
CA ASP A 765 -34.18 22.36 12.75
C ASP A 765 -33.50 23.45 11.90
N ARG A 766 -32.46 24.08 12.45
CA ARG A 766 -31.60 25.05 11.74
C ARG A 766 -30.47 24.39 10.95
N ILE A 767 -30.25 23.08 11.09
CA ILE A 767 -29.29 22.30 10.30
C ILE A 767 -29.97 21.87 8.99
N ASN A 768 -29.29 22.05 7.86
CA ASN A 768 -29.84 21.77 6.54
C ASN A 768 -29.81 20.28 6.20
N GLY A 769 -28.84 19.52 6.70
CA GLY A 769 -28.84 18.07 6.54
C GLY A 769 -27.63 17.31 7.12
N ILE A 770 -27.75 15.97 7.12
CA ILE A 770 -26.71 15.02 7.52
C ILE A 770 -26.17 14.26 6.29
N ILE A 771 -24.86 14.33 6.08
CA ILE A 771 -24.14 13.41 5.20
C ILE A 771 -23.93 12.07 5.94
N PRO A 772 -24.38 10.92 5.39
CA PRO A 772 -24.16 9.60 5.97
C PRO A 772 -22.71 9.13 5.74
N GLY A 773 -21.76 9.78 6.42
CA GLY A 773 -20.32 9.47 6.38
C GLY A 773 -19.95 8.05 6.83
N TRP A 774 -20.91 7.27 7.33
CA TRP A 774 -20.77 5.85 7.61
C TRP A 774 -20.86 4.94 6.36
N GLU A 775 -21.39 5.44 5.24
CA GLU A 775 -21.36 4.74 3.95
C GLU A 775 -20.00 4.87 3.24
N ILE A 776 -19.21 5.87 3.63
CA ILE A 776 -17.87 6.13 3.10
C ILE A 776 -16.89 5.12 3.72
N ASP A 777 -16.08 4.48 2.87
CA ASP A 777 -15.10 3.48 3.31
C ASP A 777 -14.00 4.12 4.18
N LYS A 778 -13.46 3.37 5.14
CA LYS A 778 -12.26 3.78 5.86
C LYS A 778 -11.09 3.88 4.87
N ILE A 779 -10.49 5.06 4.79
CA ILE A 779 -9.28 5.34 4.01
C ILE A 779 -8.12 4.65 4.73
N GLY A 780 -7.78 3.46 4.24
CA GLY A 780 -6.66 2.65 4.71
C GLY A 780 -5.38 3.00 3.96
N ASP A 781 -4.76 2.02 3.30
CA ASP A 781 -3.50 2.17 2.57
C ASP A 781 -3.53 3.39 1.59
N PRO A 782 -2.60 4.35 1.73
CA PRO A 782 -2.45 5.48 0.82
C PRO A 782 -2.39 5.08 -0.66
N ARG A 783 -1.71 3.97 -0.98
CA ARG A 783 -1.54 3.43 -2.34
C ARG A 783 -2.85 2.89 -2.94
N VAL A 784 -3.82 2.62 -2.08
CA VAL A 784 -5.15 2.10 -2.44
C VAL A 784 -6.11 3.26 -2.67
N TYR A 785 -6.16 4.23 -1.76
CA TYR A 785 -7.21 5.25 -1.68
C TYR A 785 -6.84 6.64 -2.22
N LEU A 786 -5.56 6.98 -2.39
CA LEU A 786 -5.14 8.29 -2.92
C LEU A 786 -5.00 8.30 -4.45
N SER A 787 -5.11 9.47 -5.07
CA SER A 787 -5.09 9.61 -6.54
C SER A 787 -3.67 9.64 -7.13
N TYR A 788 -3.55 9.00 -8.30
CA TYR A 788 -2.38 8.99 -9.18
C TYR A 788 -2.64 9.69 -10.53
N ASN A 789 -3.73 10.47 -10.65
CA ASN A 789 -4.10 11.20 -11.86
C ASN A 789 -3.97 12.72 -11.66
N TYR A 790 -4.30 13.48 -12.71
CA TYR A 790 -4.45 14.92 -12.60
C TYR A 790 -5.73 15.29 -11.84
N GLY A 791 -5.62 16.30 -10.99
CA GLY A 791 -6.73 17.04 -10.41
C GLY A 791 -6.40 18.54 -10.44
N PHE A 792 -7.37 19.41 -10.17
CA PHE A 792 -7.11 20.84 -10.04
C PHE A 792 -6.13 21.12 -8.89
N ILE A 793 -5.34 22.19 -9.02
CA ILE A 793 -4.54 22.74 -7.92
C ILE A 793 -5.51 23.21 -6.83
N SER A 794 -5.29 22.82 -5.57
CA SER A 794 -6.24 23.14 -4.48
C SER A 794 -6.57 24.64 -4.38
N ASP A 795 -5.58 25.53 -4.57
CA ASP A 795 -5.77 26.99 -4.54
C ASP A 795 -6.76 27.48 -5.63
N TYR A 796 -6.54 27.10 -6.89
CA TYR A 796 -7.46 27.40 -8.01
C TYR A 796 -8.87 26.89 -7.73
N PHE A 797 -9.00 25.64 -7.27
CA PHE A 797 -10.31 25.03 -7.01
C PHE A 797 -11.03 25.68 -5.81
N SER A 798 -10.30 26.02 -4.75
CA SER A 798 -10.82 26.77 -3.60
C SER A 798 -11.42 28.11 -4.00
N GLN A 799 -10.75 28.82 -4.90
CA GLN A 799 -11.20 30.12 -5.40
C GLN A 799 -12.41 30.01 -6.35
N ILE A 800 -12.45 29.00 -7.22
CA ILE A 800 -13.63 28.68 -8.03
C ILE A 800 -14.84 28.40 -7.11
N VAL A 801 -14.66 27.56 -6.09
CA VAL A 801 -15.70 27.25 -5.10
C VAL A 801 -16.16 28.50 -4.33
N HIS A 802 -15.23 29.38 -3.92
CA HIS A 802 -15.55 30.67 -3.30
C HIS A 802 -16.39 31.57 -4.22
N LYS A 803 -16.00 31.72 -5.49
CA LYS A 803 -16.76 32.52 -6.48
C LYS A 803 -18.17 31.97 -6.73
N PHE A 804 -18.32 30.64 -6.77
CA PHE A 804 -19.62 29.97 -6.93
C PHE A 804 -20.62 30.24 -5.78
N ARG A 805 -20.19 30.72 -4.61
CA ARG A 805 -21.09 31.09 -3.49
C ARG A 805 -22.15 32.12 -3.90
N ASN A 806 -21.81 33.04 -4.81
CA ASN A 806 -22.68 34.13 -5.25
C ASN A 806 -23.64 33.76 -6.39
N ILE A 807 -23.57 32.53 -6.92
CA ILE A 807 -24.40 32.04 -8.03
C ILE A 807 -25.64 31.30 -7.49
N ASN A 808 -26.74 31.28 -8.24
CA ASN A 808 -27.96 30.56 -7.90
C ASN A 808 -28.53 29.80 -9.11
N LEU A 809 -28.12 28.54 -9.28
CA LEU A 809 -28.56 27.68 -10.38
C LEU A 809 -29.92 27.03 -10.10
N VAL A 810 -30.27 26.78 -8.84
CA VAL A 810 -31.57 26.17 -8.49
C VAL A 810 -32.76 27.09 -8.76
N SER A 811 -32.52 28.38 -8.99
CA SER A 811 -33.53 29.37 -9.38
C SER A 811 -34.25 29.07 -10.71
N GLN A 812 -33.62 28.25 -11.57
CA GLN A 812 -34.14 27.86 -12.88
C GLN A 812 -35.20 26.74 -12.82
N TYR A 813 -35.35 26.07 -11.67
CA TYR A 813 -36.13 24.84 -11.52
C TYR A 813 -37.29 24.99 -10.53
N LYS A 814 -38.45 24.44 -10.87
CA LYS A 814 -39.66 24.36 -10.04
C LYS A 814 -39.61 23.11 -9.19
N ILE A 815 -39.21 23.27 -7.92
CA ILE A 815 -39.21 22.20 -6.91
C ILE A 815 -40.51 22.25 -6.11
N THR A 816 -41.27 21.17 -6.17
CA THR A 816 -42.45 20.88 -5.35
C THR A 816 -42.10 19.79 -4.34
N LEU A 817 -42.44 19.99 -3.06
CA LEU A 817 -42.21 19.02 -1.98
C LEU A 817 -43.53 18.74 -1.26
N ASP A 818 -43.71 17.49 -0.81
CA ASP A 818 -44.88 17.03 -0.06
C ASP A 818 -44.48 15.90 0.92
N THR A 819 -45.42 15.22 1.57
CA THR A 819 -45.15 14.02 2.36
C THR A 819 -45.97 12.81 1.92
N GLU A 820 -45.48 11.60 2.23
CA GLU A 820 -46.20 10.35 1.92
C GLU A 820 -47.39 10.04 2.86
N SER A 821 -47.70 10.90 3.84
CA SER A 821 -48.72 10.63 4.85
C SER A 821 -50.00 11.42 4.64
N ASN A 822 -51.14 10.76 4.76
CA ASN A 822 -52.46 11.39 4.77
C ASN A 822 -52.82 12.07 6.13
N SER A 823 -51.88 12.14 7.08
CA SER A 823 -52.05 12.88 8.34
C SER A 823 -51.94 14.39 8.10
N LYS A 824 -53.02 15.13 8.38
CA LYS A 824 -53.12 16.59 8.15
C LYS A 824 -52.04 17.41 8.85
N ASP A 825 -51.47 16.87 9.93
CA ASP A 825 -50.49 17.54 10.80
C ASP A 825 -49.04 17.44 10.27
N SER A 826 -48.79 16.59 9.26
CA SER A 826 -47.45 16.20 8.79
C SER A 826 -46.93 17.04 7.60
N ILE A 827 -46.93 18.37 7.71
CA ILE A 827 -46.65 19.28 6.57
C ILE A 827 -45.13 19.49 6.33
N VAL A 828 -44.72 19.69 5.06
CA VAL A 828 -43.34 20.13 4.72
C VAL A 828 -43.14 21.59 5.09
N SER A 829 -42.15 21.89 5.95
CA SER A 829 -41.96 23.25 6.48
C SER A 829 -41.16 24.15 5.52
N VAL A 830 -41.27 25.46 5.72
CA VAL A 830 -40.43 26.46 5.02
C VAL A 830 -38.93 26.23 5.26
N ARG A 831 -38.53 25.64 6.40
CA ARG A 831 -37.15 25.27 6.71
C ARG A 831 -36.70 24.02 5.93
N ASP A 832 -37.58 23.05 5.73
CA ASP A 832 -37.35 21.89 4.86
C ASP A 832 -37.12 22.34 3.40
N VAL A 833 -38.05 23.15 2.86
CA VAL A 833 -37.96 23.69 1.48
C VAL A 833 -36.67 24.48 1.28
N LYS A 834 -36.32 25.40 2.19
CA LYS A 834 -35.09 26.20 2.10
C LYS A 834 -33.84 25.34 2.17
N SER A 835 -33.81 24.33 3.04
CA SER A 835 -32.65 23.42 3.19
C SER A 835 -32.41 22.58 1.94
N ILE A 836 -33.48 21.97 1.41
CA ILE A 836 -33.41 21.12 0.21
C ILE A 836 -33.00 21.96 -1.01
N LYS A 837 -33.58 23.16 -1.21
CA LYS A 837 -33.18 24.06 -2.29
C LYS A 837 -31.70 24.47 -2.22
N LYS A 838 -31.17 24.79 -1.03
CA LYS A 838 -29.73 25.10 -0.86
C LYS A 838 -28.83 23.90 -1.20
N ILE A 839 -29.16 22.70 -0.71
CA ILE A 839 -28.37 21.50 -0.98
C ILE A 839 -28.34 21.19 -2.49
N ILE A 840 -29.47 21.31 -3.19
CA ILE A 840 -29.55 21.13 -4.64
C ILE A 840 -28.73 22.19 -5.38
N ASN A 841 -28.80 23.47 -4.98
CA ASN A 841 -27.99 24.55 -5.56
C ASN A 841 -26.50 24.24 -5.50
N GLY A 842 -26.02 23.77 -4.33
CA GLY A 842 -24.62 23.40 -4.14
C GLY A 842 -24.21 22.17 -4.96
N LEU A 843 -25.07 21.14 -5.01
CA LEU A 843 -24.82 19.94 -5.83
C LEU A 843 -24.77 20.27 -7.32
N LEU A 844 -25.65 21.15 -7.81
CA LEU A 844 -25.63 21.67 -9.19
C LEU A 844 -24.31 22.38 -9.48
N LYS A 845 -23.89 23.35 -8.65
CA LYS A 845 -22.62 24.08 -8.86
C LYS A 845 -21.38 23.17 -8.89
N ILE A 846 -21.38 22.08 -8.12
CA ILE A 846 -20.27 21.11 -8.11
C ILE A 846 -20.28 20.25 -9.38
N LEU A 847 -21.44 19.69 -9.75
CA LEU A 847 -21.53 18.60 -10.74
C LEU A 847 -21.90 19.08 -12.16
N TYR A 848 -22.68 20.16 -12.23
CA TYR A 848 -23.24 20.78 -13.43
C TYR A 848 -23.12 22.31 -13.36
N PRO A 849 -21.90 22.88 -13.20
CA PRO A 849 -21.70 24.33 -13.08
C PRO A 849 -22.22 25.13 -14.28
N ASN A 850 -22.42 24.49 -15.43
CA ASN A 850 -23.00 25.04 -16.65
C ASN A 850 -24.52 24.84 -16.77
N ALA A 851 -25.21 24.47 -15.69
CA ALA A 851 -26.65 24.18 -15.61
C ALA A 851 -27.21 23.07 -16.54
N ASN A 852 -26.44 22.54 -17.48
CA ASN A 852 -26.81 21.44 -18.37
C ASN A 852 -26.85 20.10 -17.59
N VAL A 853 -28.04 19.74 -17.12
CA VAL A 853 -28.33 18.54 -16.32
C VAL A 853 -29.54 17.81 -16.92
N SER A 854 -29.55 16.47 -16.87
CA SER A 854 -30.70 15.68 -17.33
C SER A 854 -31.72 15.45 -16.22
N ASP A 855 -33.00 15.27 -16.55
CA ASP A 855 -34.10 15.09 -15.58
C ASP A 855 -33.82 13.97 -14.58
N ASN A 856 -33.22 12.86 -15.04
CA ASN A 856 -32.81 11.74 -14.20
C ASN A 856 -31.67 12.10 -13.23
N ASP A 857 -30.70 12.90 -13.68
CA ASP A 857 -29.64 13.41 -12.82
C ASP A 857 -30.18 14.43 -11.81
N LEU A 858 -31.05 15.33 -12.26
CA LEU A 858 -31.70 16.36 -11.46
C LEU A 858 -32.56 15.73 -10.34
N LYS A 859 -33.26 14.65 -10.66
CA LYS A 859 -33.98 13.79 -9.71
C LYS A 859 -33.04 13.02 -8.75
N GLU A 860 -31.85 12.60 -9.20
CA GLU A 860 -30.80 12.05 -8.31
C GLU A 860 -30.36 13.10 -7.27
N LEU A 861 -30.17 14.37 -7.68
CA LEU A 861 -29.80 15.46 -6.77
C LEU A 861 -30.92 15.82 -5.79
N LEU A 862 -32.17 15.89 -6.26
CA LEU A 862 -33.34 16.13 -5.40
C LEU A 862 -33.47 15.05 -4.32
N ASN A 863 -33.42 13.77 -4.72
CA ASN A 863 -33.56 12.64 -3.79
C ASN A 863 -32.46 12.66 -2.72
N LEU A 864 -31.22 13.00 -3.08
CA LEU A 864 -30.11 13.10 -2.12
C LEU A 864 -30.28 14.29 -1.16
N ALA A 865 -30.78 15.43 -1.66
CA ALA A 865 -31.06 16.59 -0.82
C ALA A 865 -32.23 16.34 0.16
N ILE A 866 -33.28 15.66 -0.29
CA ILE A 866 -34.36 15.15 0.56
C ILE A 866 -33.78 14.20 1.61
N GLU A 867 -32.95 13.23 1.22
CA GLU A 867 -32.32 12.29 2.17
C GLU A 867 -31.54 13.00 3.28
N TYR A 868 -30.70 13.98 2.92
CA TYR A 868 -29.90 14.72 3.90
C TYR A 868 -30.78 15.50 4.90
N ARG A 869 -31.87 16.14 4.46
CA ARG A 869 -32.78 16.89 5.34
C ARG A 869 -33.73 15.97 6.12
N GLN A 870 -34.22 14.90 5.51
CA GLN A 870 -35.03 13.86 6.17
C GLN A 870 -34.28 13.30 7.38
N ARG A 871 -32.98 13.00 7.24
CA ARG A 871 -32.14 12.53 8.36
C ARG A 871 -32.08 13.49 9.55
N ILE A 872 -32.21 14.81 9.33
CA ILE A 872 -32.33 15.77 10.44
C ILE A 872 -33.71 15.66 11.10
N TYR A 873 -34.77 15.62 10.30
CA TYR A 873 -36.14 15.44 10.80
C TYR A 873 -36.28 14.15 11.62
N ASP A 874 -35.76 13.03 11.12
CA ASP A 874 -35.71 11.72 11.79
C ASP A 874 -35.04 11.77 13.18
N GLN A 875 -34.11 12.70 13.41
CA GLN A 875 -33.45 12.86 14.71
C GLN A 875 -34.20 13.82 15.63
N MET A 876 -34.92 14.81 15.09
CA MET A 876 -35.82 15.68 15.86
C MET A 876 -37.01 14.89 16.41
N SER A 877 -37.67 14.08 15.58
CA SER A 877 -38.79 13.21 15.99
C SER A 877 -38.43 12.15 17.03
N ILE A 878 -37.15 11.96 17.38
CA ILE A 878 -36.72 11.05 18.46
C ILE A 878 -36.57 11.78 19.80
N ILE A 879 -36.25 13.07 19.78
CA ILE A 879 -36.07 13.89 21.00
C ILE A 879 -37.31 14.71 21.35
N ASP A 880 -38.14 15.03 20.36
CA ASP A 880 -39.32 15.87 20.48
C ASP A 880 -40.38 15.45 19.44
N GLU A 881 -41.01 14.30 19.69
CA GLU A 881 -42.07 13.75 18.85
C GLU A 881 -43.35 14.62 18.86
N GLY A 882 -43.49 15.51 19.86
CA GLY A 882 -44.62 16.43 20.01
C GLY A 882 -44.53 17.65 19.10
N GLU A 883 -43.38 18.32 19.00
CA GLU A 883 -43.17 19.39 18.02
C GLU A 883 -42.88 18.83 16.61
N PHE A 884 -42.28 17.63 16.51
CA PHE A 884 -41.86 17.02 15.24
C PHE A 884 -42.45 15.62 15.02
N PRO A 885 -43.77 15.48 14.75
CA PRO A 885 -44.40 14.19 14.49
C PRO A 885 -43.83 13.50 13.24
N PRO A 886 -43.59 12.17 13.24
CA PRO A 886 -42.88 11.50 12.15
C PRO A 886 -43.53 11.72 10.76
N LYS A 887 -42.74 12.22 9.81
CA LYS A 887 -43.15 12.41 8.41
C LYS A 887 -42.03 11.96 7.46
N LYS A 888 -42.40 11.55 6.24
CA LYS A 888 -41.46 11.24 5.17
C LYS A 888 -41.65 12.19 4.00
N ILE A 889 -40.64 13.03 3.75
CA ILE A 889 -40.64 14.04 2.69
C ILE A 889 -40.44 13.37 1.33
N VAL A 890 -41.22 13.78 0.34
CA VAL A 890 -41.08 13.46 -1.08
C VAL A 890 -41.08 14.74 -1.92
N GLY A 891 -40.78 14.63 -3.20
CA GLY A 891 -40.79 15.79 -4.07
C GLY A 891 -40.58 15.48 -5.55
N TRP A 892 -40.80 16.53 -6.33
CA TRP A 892 -40.66 16.57 -7.78
C TRP A 892 -39.90 17.83 -8.15
N ILE A 893 -39.17 17.78 -9.26
CA ILE A 893 -38.41 18.90 -9.81
C ILE A 893 -38.64 18.93 -11.32
N GLU A 894 -39.00 20.11 -11.80
CA GLU A 894 -39.32 20.46 -13.19
C GLU A 894 -38.43 21.64 -13.63
#